data_AF-A0A7T2YN57-F1
#
_entry.id   AF-A0A7T2YN57-F1
#
_cell.length_a   1.000
_cell.length_b   1.000
_cell.length_c   1.000
_cell.angle_alpha   90.00
_cell.angle_beta   90.00
_cell.angle_gamma   90.00
#
_symmetry.space_group_name_H-M   'P 1'
#
loop_
_entity.id
_entity.type
_entity.pdbx_description
1 polymer ?
#
loop_
_entity_poly.entity_id
_entity_poly.type
_entity_poly.pdbx_seq_one_letter_code
_entity_poly.pdbx_strand_id
1 'polypeptide(L)'
;MTDSHCFDTSRLDALFAPRSIAVVGASDQASKIGGIPLDYLLRFGYGGALYAVNPRASRVQGLPAHERLAAIGAPVDLAIVAVPQSQVAGVLEDAAAARVQSMVLFSSGYAETGSDGTAAQQALARRAQEAGIRLIGPNCLGFMRPGHQVYATFSPAPGGGLVRPGRIGMVSQSGAFGAYAYSLARERGLGLSLWATTGNEADVQLADGLAWLAQDPETDVIMAYMEGCRDGPRLRAALALAQERGKPVVMCKVGTSALGAAAAASHTASLAGNDAVYDAVFRRYGVLRAHSITDFFALAASASIAQAPKGRSIGLFTVSGGVGAMMADDASAAGLDVAPLSDAAQRQLREWVPFAAPRNPVDITGQVTNDMTLLERSARLMLADRQFDSWLGFFAAGGLSDAFWPVLQSLVQTLRTHHPDTLLAVSTLCPPERRDALEALGCLVFADPGAAIRCIGALARLHETPQALPAMADAGSALHLPAGTLSEQRSMALLAEAGVPVVPHRLVRTAAEAAQAVQAAQEMGGRMALKVCSDAIAHKSDVGGVALNLADAAGAQAAFDRILANARQARPDARIDGALAAPMVQGGVECIAGVHRDPVFGPVLMFGLGGIHAEILRDVSLRLLPITRDDALAMVRELRAFAVLDGARGRPRVDLDSIADTLCALAGFAQRAGATLESAEINPLIARPREDGGCVAVDALVIGREAA
;
A
#
# COMPACT_ATOMS: atom_id res chain seq x y z
N MET A 1 5.62 -4.12 22.75
CA MET A 1 6.62 -3.03 22.70
C MET A 1 5.99 -1.92 21.89
N THR A 2 5.84 -0.73 22.47
CA THR A 2 5.32 0.45 21.76
C THR A 2 6.37 0.90 20.76
N ASP A 3 6.19 0.55 19.48
CA ASP A 3 7.05 0.96 18.36
C ASP A 3 6.89 2.46 18.04
N SER A 4 7.11 3.32 19.04
CA SER A 4 7.60 4.68 18.78
C SER A 4 9.13 4.65 18.70
N HIS A 5 9.69 3.65 18.01
CA HIS A 5 11.07 3.75 17.55
C HIS A 5 11.11 4.92 16.58
N CYS A 6 11.45 6.09 17.11
CA CYS A 6 11.76 7.29 16.36
C CYS A 6 12.71 6.87 15.24
N PHE A 7 12.20 6.89 14.01
CA PHE A 7 13.00 6.62 12.83
C PHE A 7 14.14 7.64 12.85
N ASP A 8 15.35 7.24 13.24
CA ASP A 8 16.48 8.16 13.39
C ASP A 8 17.03 8.52 12.01
N THR A 9 16.45 9.58 11.45
CA THR A 9 16.79 10.18 10.17
C THR A 9 17.93 11.19 10.29
N SER A 10 18.39 11.54 11.51
CA SER A 10 19.42 12.57 11.70
C SER A 10 20.73 12.25 10.98
N ARG A 11 21.02 10.96 10.81
CA ARG A 11 22.18 10.46 10.06
C ARG A 11 22.05 10.61 8.54
N LEU A 12 20.87 10.93 8.02
CA LEU A 12 20.61 11.15 6.59
C LEU A 12 20.70 12.63 6.19
N ASP A 13 20.81 13.57 7.15
CA ASP A 13 20.98 14.98 6.83
C ASP A 13 22.31 15.24 6.11
N ALA A 14 23.39 14.59 6.55
CA ALA A 14 24.69 14.66 5.89
C ALA A 14 24.68 14.08 4.47
N LEU A 15 23.71 13.22 4.16
CA LEU A 15 23.49 12.63 2.84
C LEU A 15 22.67 13.56 1.96
N PHE A 16 21.48 14.00 2.38
CA PHE A 16 20.55 14.75 1.54
C PHE A 16 20.73 16.28 1.60
N ALA A 17 21.35 16.80 2.65
CA ALA A 17 21.67 18.22 2.83
C ALA A 17 23.17 18.45 3.17
N PRO A 18 24.10 17.90 2.35
CA PRO A 18 25.54 18.02 2.63
C PRO A 18 26.00 19.48 2.54
N ARG A 19 26.98 19.84 3.38
CA ARG A 19 27.70 21.13 3.29
C ARG A 19 29.05 20.97 2.59
N SER A 20 29.55 19.75 2.48
CA SER A 20 30.76 19.41 1.73
C SER A 20 30.60 18.12 0.93
N ILE A 21 31.02 18.14 -0.33
CA ILE A 21 30.90 17.03 -1.27
C ILE A 21 32.27 16.71 -1.87
N ALA A 22 32.65 15.43 -1.87
CA ALA A 22 33.81 14.93 -2.61
C ALA A 22 33.35 14.00 -3.75
N VAL A 23 33.93 14.16 -4.94
CA VAL A 23 33.66 13.27 -6.09
C VAL A 23 34.86 12.33 -6.29
N VAL A 24 34.69 11.05 -5.96
CA VAL A 24 35.70 9.99 -6.12
C VAL A 24 35.57 9.33 -7.49
N GLY A 25 36.67 9.32 -8.24
CA GLY A 25 36.62 9.00 -9.67
C GLY A 25 36.30 10.22 -10.53
N ALA A 26 36.54 11.43 -10.00
CA ALA A 26 36.34 12.69 -10.71
C ALA A 26 37.08 12.69 -12.05
N SER A 27 36.44 13.22 -13.11
CA SER A 27 37.02 13.28 -14.45
C SER A 27 36.90 14.66 -15.07
N ASP A 28 37.95 15.07 -15.78
CA ASP A 28 37.98 16.34 -16.52
C ASP A 28 37.02 16.30 -17.74
N GLN A 29 36.67 15.10 -18.20
CA GLN A 29 35.64 14.91 -19.22
C GLN A 29 34.27 14.89 -18.54
N ALA A 30 33.53 16.01 -18.67
CA ALA A 30 32.20 16.18 -18.09
C ALA A 30 31.17 15.14 -18.55
N SER A 31 31.40 14.44 -19.67
CA SER A 31 30.52 13.37 -20.17
C SER A 31 30.72 12.01 -19.49
N LYS A 32 31.79 11.80 -18.73
CA LYS A 32 32.02 10.54 -17.99
C LYS A 32 31.22 10.52 -16.70
N ILE A 33 30.86 9.32 -16.21
CA ILE A 33 30.06 9.14 -14.98
C ILE A 33 30.61 9.94 -13.78
N GLY A 34 31.92 9.94 -13.56
CA GLY A 34 32.56 10.73 -12.49
C GLY A 34 32.79 12.20 -12.83
N GLY A 35 32.62 12.62 -14.09
CA GLY A 35 32.68 14.01 -14.52
C GLY A 35 31.33 14.73 -14.42
N ILE A 36 30.23 14.03 -14.71
CA ILE A 36 28.86 14.60 -14.71
C ILE A 36 28.46 15.25 -13.37
N PRO A 37 28.56 14.59 -12.20
CA PRO A 37 28.15 15.20 -10.94
C PRO A 37 29.00 16.43 -10.60
N LEU A 38 30.29 16.41 -10.92
CA LEU A 38 31.17 17.54 -10.69
C LEU A 38 30.80 18.74 -11.58
N ASP A 39 30.52 18.48 -12.87
CA ASP A 39 30.03 19.49 -13.82
C ASP A 39 28.73 20.11 -13.32
N TYR A 40 27.75 19.30 -12.91
CA TYR A 40 26.47 19.79 -12.42
C TYR A 40 26.60 20.62 -11.15
N LEU A 41 27.39 20.17 -10.16
CA LEU A 41 27.61 20.93 -8.93
C LEU A 41 28.28 22.28 -9.20
N LEU A 42 29.25 22.33 -10.12
CA LEU A 42 29.90 23.59 -10.53
C LEU A 42 28.96 24.50 -11.34
N ARG A 43 28.35 23.95 -12.40
CA ARG A 43 27.53 24.69 -13.35
C ARG A 43 26.23 25.20 -12.76
N PHE A 44 25.60 24.42 -11.87
CA PHE A 44 24.36 24.80 -11.21
C PHE A 44 24.58 25.54 -9.88
N GLY A 45 25.85 25.75 -9.49
CA GLY A 45 26.22 26.69 -8.43
C GLY A 45 26.02 26.17 -7.02
N TYR A 46 26.42 24.92 -6.74
CA TYR A 46 26.43 24.38 -5.38
C TYR A 46 27.23 25.30 -4.44
N GLY A 47 26.59 25.75 -3.36
CA GLY A 47 27.17 26.73 -2.44
C GLY A 47 28.11 26.17 -1.37
N GLY A 48 28.20 24.85 -1.23
CA GLY A 48 29.05 24.19 -0.22
C GLY A 48 30.48 23.91 -0.72
N ALA A 49 31.29 23.27 0.13
CA ALA A 49 32.65 22.89 -0.24
C ALA A 49 32.63 21.71 -1.23
N LEU A 50 33.43 21.79 -2.30
CA LEU A 50 33.46 20.80 -3.36
C LEU A 50 34.89 20.35 -3.64
N TYR A 51 35.11 19.03 -3.61
CA TYR A 51 36.43 18.41 -3.77
C TYR A 51 36.45 17.39 -4.90
N ALA A 52 37.46 17.45 -5.76
CA ALA A 52 37.71 16.42 -6.76
C ALA A 52 38.73 15.39 -6.23
N VAL A 53 38.43 14.11 -6.32
CA VAL A 53 39.34 13.03 -5.93
C VAL A 53 39.71 12.19 -7.15
N ASN A 54 40.98 12.28 -7.54
CA ASN A 54 41.59 11.57 -8.66
C ASN A 54 43.08 11.30 -8.37
N PRO A 55 43.55 10.05 -8.41
CA PRO A 55 44.93 9.70 -8.04
C PRO A 55 46.00 10.12 -9.07
N ARG A 56 45.60 10.58 -10.26
CA ARG A 56 46.53 10.88 -11.36
C ARG A 56 46.54 12.34 -11.76
N ALA A 57 45.40 13.01 -11.68
CA ALA A 57 45.25 14.40 -12.10
C ALA A 57 45.54 15.34 -10.93
N SER A 58 46.26 16.43 -11.18
CA SER A 58 46.47 17.51 -10.20
C SER A 58 45.31 18.51 -10.18
N ARG A 59 44.53 18.57 -11.26
CA ARG A 59 43.29 19.35 -11.37
C ARG A 59 42.24 18.59 -12.17
N VAL A 60 40.97 18.81 -11.84
CA VAL A 60 39.82 18.24 -12.57
C VAL A 60 38.72 19.31 -12.66
N GLN A 61 38.26 19.61 -13.88
CA GLN A 61 37.25 20.64 -14.18
C GLN A 61 37.53 21.99 -13.49
N GLY A 62 38.81 22.37 -13.47
CA GLY A 62 39.26 23.61 -12.85
C GLY A 62 39.42 23.57 -11.33
N LEU A 63 39.06 22.50 -10.62
CA LEU A 63 39.32 22.33 -9.19
C LEU A 63 40.67 21.64 -8.92
N PRO A 64 41.36 21.95 -7.81
CA PRO A 64 42.44 21.10 -7.30
C PRO A 64 41.93 19.68 -7.06
N ALA A 65 42.72 18.69 -7.47
CA ALA A 65 42.39 17.29 -7.25
C ALA A 65 43.26 16.68 -6.15
N HIS A 66 42.64 15.89 -5.28
CA HIS A 66 43.29 15.14 -4.22
C HIS A 66 43.45 13.67 -4.64
N GLU A 67 44.54 13.03 -4.25
CA GLU A 67 44.80 11.63 -4.65
C GLU A 67 43.81 10.64 -3.99
N ARG A 68 43.30 10.99 -2.80
CA ARG A 68 42.40 10.20 -1.96
C ARG A 68 41.60 11.11 -1.02
N LEU A 69 40.48 10.64 -0.47
CA LEU A 69 39.61 11.39 0.44
C LEU A 69 40.36 11.89 1.69
N ALA A 70 41.16 11.04 2.32
CA ALA A 70 41.89 11.44 3.52
C ALA A 70 42.99 12.49 3.26
N ALA A 71 43.34 12.77 1.99
CA ALA A 71 44.26 13.84 1.62
C ALA A 71 43.57 15.21 1.44
N ILE A 72 42.24 15.29 1.56
CA ILE A 72 41.49 16.56 1.52
C ILE A 72 41.82 17.40 2.76
N GLY A 73 41.99 16.77 3.93
CA GLY A 73 42.33 17.46 5.18
C GLY A 73 41.20 18.32 5.75
N ALA A 74 39.98 18.20 5.24
CA ALA A 74 38.79 18.92 5.69
C ALA A 74 37.58 17.96 5.81
N PRO A 75 36.54 18.31 6.60
CA PRO A 75 35.36 17.48 6.75
C PRO A 75 34.62 17.25 5.41
N VAL A 76 34.25 16.01 5.14
CA VAL A 76 33.46 15.61 3.97
C VAL A 76 32.15 14.99 4.46
N ASP A 77 31.02 15.68 4.24
CA ASP A 77 29.70 15.17 4.59
C ASP A 77 29.30 14.03 3.63
N LEU A 78 29.47 14.25 2.33
CA LEU A 78 29.09 13.31 1.27
C LEU A 78 30.25 12.99 0.31
N ALA A 79 30.51 11.69 0.07
CA ALA A 79 31.33 11.23 -1.04
C ALA A 79 30.47 10.60 -2.16
N ILE A 80 30.57 11.14 -3.37
CA ILE A 80 29.99 10.56 -4.59
C ILE A 80 31.02 9.65 -5.23
N VAL A 81 30.70 8.36 -5.37
CA VAL A 81 31.66 7.33 -5.80
C VAL A 81 31.32 6.80 -7.19
N ALA A 82 32.21 7.09 -8.13
CA ALA A 82 32.10 6.76 -9.56
C ALA A 82 33.31 5.94 -10.04
N VAL A 83 33.67 4.88 -9.30
CA VAL A 83 34.79 3.97 -9.64
C VAL A 83 34.30 2.55 -9.97
N PRO A 84 35.09 1.70 -10.63
CA PRO A 84 34.74 0.30 -10.82
C PRO A 84 34.53 -0.45 -9.49
N GLN A 85 33.66 -1.46 -9.49
CA GLN A 85 33.31 -2.28 -8.32
C GLN A 85 34.52 -2.80 -7.54
N SER A 86 35.57 -3.21 -8.26
CA SER A 86 36.82 -3.73 -7.67
C SER A 86 37.59 -2.73 -6.82
N GLN A 87 37.34 -1.43 -6.98
CA GLN A 87 38.01 -0.35 -6.23
C GLN A 87 37.19 0.16 -5.05
N VAL A 88 35.90 -0.20 -4.96
CA VAL A 88 34.97 0.35 -3.96
C VAL A 88 35.41 0.02 -2.53
N ALA A 89 35.95 -1.17 -2.29
CA ALA A 89 36.42 -1.56 -0.96
C ALA A 89 37.53 -0.64 -0.45
N GLY A 90 38.51 -0.31 -1.30
CA GLY A 90 39.58 0.63 -0.94
C GLY A 90 39.08 2.06 -0.76
N VAL A 91 38.11 2.50 -1.56
CA VAL A 91 37.46 3.81 -1.38
C VAL A 91 36.71 3.90 -0.06
N LEU A 92 36.05 2.81 0.36
CA LEU A 92 35.34 2.78 1.64
C LEU A 92 36.30 2.87 2.84
N GLU A 93 37.45 2.18 2.76
CA GLU A 93 38.50 2.26 3.78
C GLU A 93 39.09 3.68 3.89
N ASP A 94 39.34 4.34 2.76
CA ASP A 94 39.80 5.73 2.70
C ASP A 94 38.73 6.73 3.17
N ALA A 95 37.45 6.48 2.85
CA ALA A 95 36.32 7.26 3.36
C ALA A 95 36.19 7.16 4.88
N ALA A 96 36.37 5.96 5.44
CA ALA A 96 36.39 5.73 6.88
C ALA A 96 37.56 6.48 7.55
N ALA A 97 38.76 6.43 6.96
CA ALA A 97 39.93 7.17 7.46
C ALA A 97 39.71 8.70 7.41
N ALA A 98 39.01 9.19 6.39
CA ALA A 98 38.62 10.59 6.24
C ALA A 98 37.40 11.00 7.09
N ARG A 99 36.76 10.04 7.80
CA ARG A 99 35.53 10.24 8.58
C ARG A 99 34.39 10.84 7.73
N VAL A 100 34.27 10.37 6.49
CA VAL A 100 33.12 10.69 5.63
C VAL A 100 31.86 10.19 6.32
N GLN A 101 30.79 10.98 6.31
CA GLN A 101 29.54 10.58 6.98
C GLN A 101 28.64 9.74 6.06
N SER A 102 28.63 10.05 4.76
CA SER A 102 27.72 9.43 3.80
C SER A 102 28.35 9.22 2.43
N MET A 103 27.87 8.21 1.72
CA MET A 103 28.31 7.84 0.38
C MET A 103 27.12 7.63 -0.56
N VAL A 104 27.27 8.11 -1.80
CA VAL A 104 26.43 7.70 -2.93
C VAL A 104 27.28 6.85 -3.85
N LEU A 105 26.88 5.60 -4.06
CA LEU A 105 27.65 4.64 -4.84
C LEU A 105 26.93 4.28 -6.15
N PHE A 106 27.51 4.75 -7.26
CA PHE A 106 26.97 4.49 -8.60
C PHE A 106 27.30 3.09 -9.13
N SER A 107 28.39 2.50 -8.66
CA SER A 107 28.94 1.25 -9.20
C SER A 107 27.93 0.10 -9.16
N SER A 108 27.77 -0.59 -10.28
CA SER A 108 27.06 -1.88 -10.39
C SER A 108 28.04 -3.06 -10.19
N GLY A 109 27.57 -4.30 -10.34
CA GLY A 109 28.31 -5.54 -10.09
C GLY A 109 28.01 -6.17 -8.72
N TYR A 110 26.80 -5.97 -8.17
CA TYR A 110 26.39 -6.44 -6.84
C TYR A 110 25.18 -7.38 -6.94
N ALA A 111 24.20 -7.29 -6.03
CA ALA A 111 23.11 -8.26 -5.91
C ALA A 111 22.33 -8.53 -7.22
N GLU A 112 22.30 -7.57 -8.14
CA GLU A 112 21.70 -7.70 -9.48
C GLU A 112 22.41 -8.71 -10.39
N THR A 113 23.62 -9.17 -10.03
CA THR A 113 24.41 -10.13 -10.81
C THR A 113 24.31 -11.58 -10.30
N GLY A 114 23.54 -11.84 -9.23
CA GLY A 114 23.31 -13.17 -8.68
C GLY A 114 23.90 -13.38 -7.28
N SER A 115 24.22 -14.64 -6.94
CA SER A 115 24.64 -15.04 -5.59
C SER A 115 25.95 -14.38 -5.14
N ASP A 116 26.96 -14.35 -6.00
CA ASP A 116 28.27 -13.79 -5.67
C ASP A 116 28.18 -12.27 -5.46
N GLY A 117 27.38 -11.62 -6.31
CA GLY A 117 27.04 -10.21 -6.18
C GLY A 117 26.26 -9.90 -4.89
N THR A 118 25.36 -10.79 -4.47
CA THR A 118 24.64 -10.68 -3.20
C THR A 118 25.60 -10.75 -2.01
N ALA A 119 26.53 -11.70 -2.02
CA ALA A 119 27.56 -11.82 -0.97
C ALA A 119 28.47 -10.58 -0.93
N ALA A 120 28.88 -10.06 -2.09
CA ALA A 120 29.66 -8.83 -2.20
C ALA A 120 28.90 -7.61 -1.64
N GLN A 121 27.60 -7.51 -1.92
CA GLN A 121 26.75 -6.45 -1.39
C GLN A 121 26.62 -6.52 0.14
N GLN A 122 26.44 -7.71 0.69
CA GLN A 122 26.38 -7.91 2.14
C GLN A 122 27.71 -7.53 2.81
N ALA A 123 28.84 -7.87 2.19
CA ALA A 123 30.16 -7.46 2.69
C ALA A 123 30.35 -5.94 2.64
N LEU A 124 29.91 -5.28 1.57
CA LEU A 124 29.91 -3.82 1.43
C LEU A 124 29.07 -3.16 2.53
N ALA A 125 27.83 -3.62 2.72
CA ALA A 125 26.91 -3.10 3.72
C ALA A 125 27.49 -3.21 5.14
N ARG A 126 28.05 -4.37 5.51
CA ARG A 126 28.69 -4.58 6.81
C ARG A 126 29.84 -3.61 7.05
N ARG A 127 30.74 -3.46 6.08
CA ARG A 127 31.90 -2.54 6.21
C ARG A 127 31.46 -1.08 6.33
N ALA A 128 30.43 -0.66 5.59
CA ALA A 128 29.91 0.70 5.67
C ALA A 128 29.30 0.96 7.06
N GLN A 129 28.54 -0.01 7.58
CA GLN A 129 27.98 0.05 8.93
C GLN A 129 29.05 0.11 10.01
N GLU A 130 30.09 -0.73 9.95
CA GLU A 130 31.24 -0.72 10.87
C GLU A 130 31.99 0.61 10.86
N ALA A 131 32.09 1.24 9.69
CA ALA A 131 32.70 2.56 9.53
C ALA A 131 31.77 3.72 9.97
N GLY A 132 30.50 3.44 10.26
CA GLY A 132 29.50 4.46 10.59
C GLY A 132 29.07 5.32 9.39
N ILE A 133 29.27 4.83 8.16
CA ILE A 133 28.98 5.54 6.91
C ILE A 133 27.62 5.10 6.38
N ARG A 134 26.73 6.07 6.11
CA ARG A 134 25.46 5.80 5.42
C ARG A 134 25.66 5.68 3.91
N LEU A 135 25.00 4.73 3.27
CA LEU A 135 25.22 4.41 1.85
C LEU A 135 23.91 4.37 1.04
N ILE A 136 23.79 5.24 0.03
CA ILE A 136 22.83 5.08 -1.07
C ILE A 136 23.44 4.20 -2.16
N GLY A 137 22.65 3.26 -2.67
CA GLY A 137 23.06 2.29 -3.68
C GLY A 137 23.44 0.93 -3.06
N PRO A 138 24.37 0.17 -3.67
CA PRO A 138 25.03 0.43 -4.96
C PRO A 138 24.04 0.43 -6.13
N ASN A 139 24.55 0.57 -7.35
CA ASN A 139 23.75 0.50 -8.57
C ASN A 139 22.55 1.48 -8.56
N CYS A 140 22.84 2.74 -8.28
CA CYS A 140 21.84 3.80 -8.24
C CYS A 140 22.25 4.95 -9.18
N LEU A 141 21.33 5.88 -9.46
CA LEU A 141 21.65 7.15 -10.12
C LEU A 141 21.98 8.26 -9.11
N GLY A 142 21.94 7.99 -7.81
CA GLY A 142 22.12 8.96 -6.74
C GLY A 142 20.89 9.82 -6.49
N PHE A 143 21.08 11.09 -6.15
CA PHE A 143 20.01 12.00 -5.76
C PHE A 143 20.27 13.45 -6.21
N MET A 144 19.22 14.27 -6.15
CA MET A 144 19.23 15.70 -6.44
C MET A 144 18.35 16.44 -5.44
N ARG A 145 18.80 17.61 -4.97
CA ARG A 145 18.03 18.52 -4.12
C ARG A 145 17.99 19.90 -4.77
N PRO A 146 17.03 20.18 -5.68
CA PRO A 146 17.04 21.37 -6.52
C PRO A 146 17.13 22.69 -5.73
N GLY A 147 16.40 22.82 -4.61
CA GLY A 147 16.42 24.01 -3.77
C GLY A 147 17.77 24.30 -3.10
N HIS A 148 18.66 23.31 -3.03
CA HIS A 148 19.99 23.41 -2.41
C HIS A 148 21.12 23.29 -3.44
N GLN A 149 20.78 23.23 -4.74
CA GLN A 149 21.71 23.06 -5.85
C GLN A 149 22.64 21.84 -5.69
N VAL A 150 22.16 20.80 -5.00
CA VAL A 150 22.89 19.53 -4.84
C VAL A 150 22.51 18.57 -5.96
N TYR A 151 23.48 18.19 -6.79
CA TYR A 151 23.31 17.25 -7.90
C TYR A 151 24.28 16.08 -7.77
N ALA A 152 24.01 15.20 -6.82
CA ALA A 152 24.77 13.98 -6.58
C ALA A 152 24.33 12.85 -7.52
N THR A 153 24.38 13.09 -8.83
CA THR A 153 23.86 12.18 -9.86
C THR A 153 24.69 12.22 -11.13
N PHE A 154 24.66 11.13 -11.90
CA PHE A 154 25.13 11.07 -13.28
C PHE A 154 23.99 10.94 -14.30
N SER A 155 22.74 11.11 -13.86
CA SER A 155 21.57 11.12 -14.77
C SER A 155 21.72 12.23 -15.81
N PRO A 156 21.43 11.98 -17.10
CA PRO A 156 21.48 13.02 -18.12
C PRO A 156 20.31 14.01 -18.01
N ALA A 157 19.29 13.72 -17.19
CA ALA A 157 18.04 14.48 -17.14
C ALA A 157 18.22 15.99 -16.82
N PRO A 158 19.08 16.39 -15.85
CA PRO A 158 19.36 17.81 -15.58
C PRO A 158 20.05 18.52 -16.75
N GLY A 159 20.83 17.80 -17.56
CA GLY A 159 21.49 18.34 -18.76
C GLY A 159 20.50 18.86 -19.80
N GLY A 160 19.29 18.30 -19.86
CA GLY A 160 18.19 18.76 -20.73
C GLY A 160 17.32 19.86 -20.14
N GLY A 161 17.59 20.31 -18.90
CA GLY A 161 16.82 21.33 -18.19
C GLY A 161 16.51 20.94 -16.75
N LEU A 162 16.44 21.93 -15.86
CA LEU A 162 16.23 21.70 -14.44
C LEU A 162 14.75 21.63 -14.08
N VAL A 163 14.40 20.70 -13.19
CA VAL A 163 13.17 20.78 -12.42
C VAL A 163 13.29 21.95 -11.44
N ARG A 164 12.22 22.75 -11.31
CA ARG A 164 12.18 23.85 -10.34
C ARG A 164 12.18 23.32 -8.90
N PRO A 165 12.75 24.03 -7.93
CA PRO A 165 12.50 23.76 -6.52
C PRO A 165 10.99 23.74 -6.23
N GLY A 166 10.55 22.82 -5.39
CA GLY A 166 9.16 22.73 -4.95
C GLY A 166 9.03 21.87 -3.71
N ARG A 167 7.80 21.45 -3.41
CA ARG A 167 7.46 20.80 -2.13
C ARG A 167 7.08 19.32 -2.28
N ILE A 168 7.43 18.71 -3.41
CA ILE A 168 7.22 17.28 -3.67
C ILE A 168 8.56 16.55 -3.54
N GLY A 169 8.66 15.62 -2.61
CA GLY A 169 9.83 14.74 -2.48
C GLY A 169 9.61 13.44 -3.23
N MET A 170 10.62 12.92 -3.91
CA MET A 170 10.52 11.67 -4.67
C MET A 170 11.65 10.70 -4.35
N VAL A 171 11.29 9.45 -4.07
CA VAL A 171 12.22 8.33 -3.84
C VAL A 171 11.86 7.16 -4.76
N SER A 172 12.83 6.60 -5.47
CA SER A 172 12.60 5.51 -6.43
C SER A 172 13.63 4.41 -6.29
N GLN A 173 13.20 3.15 -6.21
CA GLN A 173 14.13 2.03 -6.33
C GLN A 173 14.75 1.95 -7.73
N SER A 174 13.96 2.25 -8.76
CA SER A 174 14.42 2.22 -10.15
C SER A 174 15.12 3.53 -10.53
N GLY A 175 16.37 3.43 -10.97
CA GLY A 175 17.14 4.55 -11.51
C GLY A 175 16.56 5.08 -12.82
N ALA A 176 16.33 4.20 -13.80
CA ALA A 176 15.82 4.58 -15.11
C ALA A 176 14.42 5.22 -15.03
N PHE A 177 13.51 4.62 -14.24
CA PHE A 177 12.22 5.24 -13.97
C PHE A 177 12.39 6.58 -13.26
N GLY A 178 13.29 6.69 -12.28
CA GLY A 178 13.59 7.94 -11.60
C GLY A 178 13.99 9.05 -12.58
N ALA A 179 14.90 8.79 -13.52
CA ALA A 179 15.36 9.80 -14.47
C ALA A 179 14.26 10.23 -15.44
N TYR A 180 13.43 9.28 -15.87
CA TYR A 180 12.22 9.54 -16.63
C TYR A 180 11.22 10.39 -15.83
N ALA A 181 10.97 10.04 -14.56
CA ALA A 181 10.07 10.73 -13.67
C ALA A 181 10.53 12.17 -13.36
N TYR A 182 11.83 12.42 -13.24
CA TYR A 182 12.40 13.77 -13.14
C TYR A 182 12.02 14.62 -14.38
N SER A 183 12.19 14.05 -15.58
CA SER A 183 11.87 14.75 -16.83
C SER A 183 10.37 15.04 -16.95
N LEU A 184 9.52 14.09 -16.56
CA LEU A 184 8.07 14.29 -16.52
C LEU A 184 7.64 15.33 -15.48
N ALA A 185 8.27 15.35 -14.30
CA ALA A 185 8.00 16.37 -13.29
C ALA A 185 8.29 17.77 -13.88
N ARG A 186 9.41 17.94 -14.60
CA ARG A 186 9.73 19.19 -15.30
C ARG A 186 8.67 19.55 -16.33
N GLU A 187 8.31 18.61 -17.22
CA GLU A 187 7.34 18.84 -18.30
C GLU A 187 5.94 19.19 -17.78
N ARG A 188 5.55 18.59 -16.64
CA ARG A 188 4.27 18.86 -16.00
C ARG A 188 4.30 20.06 -15.07
N GLY A 189 5.44 20.74 -14.95
CA GLY A 189 5.60 21.85 -14.03
C GLY A 189 5.34 21.42 -12.58
N LEU A 190 5.93 20.32 -12.14
CA LEU A 190 5.94 19.90 -10.73
C LEU A 190 7.32 20.19 -10.15
N GLY A 191 7.36 20.95 -9.06
CA GLY A 191 8.60 21.28 -8.38
C GLY A 191 8.99 20.22 -7.35
N LEU A 192 10.26 19.86 -7.31
CA LEU A 192 10.77 18.82 -6.41
C LEU A 192 11.60 19.41 -5.26
N SER A 193 11.37 18.91 -4.05
CA SER A 193 12.20 19.17 -2.86
C SER A 193 13.44 18.26 -2.88
N LEU A 194 13.22 16.98 -3.15
CA LEU A 194 14.22 15.93 -3.30
C LEU A 194 13.82 15.01 -4.46
N TRP A 195 14.82 14.53 -5.19
CA TRP A 195 14.73 13.37 -6.06
C TRP A 195 15.82 12.39 -5.65
N ALA A 196 15.50 11.15 -5.31
CA ALA A 196 16.50 10.17 -4.89
C ALA A 196 16.21 8.81 -5.53
N THR A 197 17.29 8.10 -5.89
CA THR A 197 17.23 6.71 -6.34
C THR A 197 18.02 5.83 -5.39
N THR A 198 17.40 4.77 -4.87
CA THR A 198 18.01 3.93 -3.83
C THR A 198 18.79 2.74 -4.40
N GLY A 199 18.48 2.33 -5.64
CA GLY A 199 19.18 1.24 -6.31
C GLY A 199 18.98 -0.08 -5.56
N ASN A 200 20.07 -0.79 -5.26
CA ASN A 200 20.00 -2.11 -4.65
C ASN A 200 19.66 -2.12 -3.15
N GLU A 201 19.68 -0.95 -2.49
CA GLU A 201 19.36 -0.78 -1.07
C GLU A 201 20.24 -1.64 -0.14
N ALA A 202 21.57 -1.47 -0.23
CA ALA A 202 22.50 -2.17 0.65
C ALA A 202 22.48 -1.63 2.09
N ASP A 203 22.17 -0.34 2.27
CA ASP A 203 21.96 0.30 3.58
C ASP A 203 20.71 1.19 3.55
N VAL A 204 20.79 2.36 2.89
CA VAL A 204 19.66 3.29 2.80
C VAL A 204 18.60 2.71 1.87
N GLN A 205 17.41 2.49 2.40
CA GLN A 205 16.26 1.93 1.68
C GLN A 205 15.25 3.03 1.33
N LEU A 206 14.28 2.69 0.48
CA LEU A 206 13.15 3.56 0.15
C LEU A 206 12.42 4.05 1.40
N ALA A 207 12.26 3.18 2.41
CA ALA A 207 11.64 3.54 3.68
C ALA A 207 12.43 4.63 4.44
N ASP A 208 13.77 4.60 4.38
CA ASP A 208 14.63 5.62 4.98
C ASP A 208 14.46 6.98 4.31
N GLY A 209 14.43 7.00 2.97
CA GLY A 209 14.16 8.22 2.20
C GLY A 209 12.76 8.77 2.45
N LEU A 210 11.75 7.90 2.55
CA LEU A 210 10.37 8.28 2.88
C LEU A 210 10.29 8.90 4.27
N ALA A 211 10.92 8.28 5.28
CA ALA A 211 10.94 8.79 6.64
C ALA A 211 11.66 10.14 6.74
N TRP A 212 12.75 10.34 6.01
CA TRP A 212 13.45 11.63 5.95
C TRP A 212 12.55 12.71 5.36
N LEU A 213 11.89 12.43 4.22
CA LEU A 213 10.95 13.36 3.59
C LEU A 213 9.72 13.66 4.47
N ALA A 214 9.27 12.68 5.27
CA ALA A 214 8.21 12.89 6.24
C ALA A 214 8.61 13.94 7.29
N GLN A 215 9.89 14.07 7.62
CA GLN A 215 10.39 15.07 8.59
C GLN A 215 10.84 16.38 7.94
N ASP A 216 11.19 16.37 6.65
CA ASP A 216 11.69 17.55 5.93
C ASP A 216 10.63 18.67 5.83
N PRO A 217 10.85 19.87 6.40
CA PRO A 217 9.89 20.98 6.33
C PRO A 217 9.70 21.53 4.91
N GLU A 218 10.59 21.21 3.98
CA GLU A 218 10.50 21.61 2.57
C GLU A 218 9.67 20.64 1.71
N THR A 219 9.15 19.56 2.29
CA THR A 219 8.34 18.55 1.61
C THR A 219 6.93 18.45 2.19
N ASP A 220 5.91 18.59 1.35
CA ASP A 220 4.49 18.41 1.72
C ASP A 220 3.91 17.08 1.20
N VAL A 221 4.36 16.63 0.02
CA VAL A 221 3.89 15.41 -0.64
C VAL A 221 5.06 14.51 -0.96
N ILE A 222 4.93 13.22 -0.70
CA ILE A 222 5.97 12.23 -0.93
C ILE A 222 5.55 11.29 -2.05
N MET A 223 6.34 11.22 -3.12
CA MET A 223 6.20 10.27 -4.21
C MET A 223 7.19 9.12 -4.03
N ALA A 224 6.72 7.89 -4.17
CA ALA A 224 7.56 6.71 -4.04
C ALA A 224 7.30 5.69 -5.15
N TYR A 225 8.37 5.16 -5.74
CA TYR A 225 8.31 4.06 -6.71
C TYR A 225 9.01 2.83 -6.13
N MET A 226 8.24 1.75 -5.96
CA MET A 226 8.68 0.55 -5.25
C MET A 226 8.48 -0.70 -6.12
N GLU A 227 9.53 -1.50 -6.24
CA GLU A 227 9.53 -2.83 -6.82
C GLU A 227 9.27 -3.90 -5.75
N GLY A 228 9.83 -3.72 -4.55
CA GLY A 228 9.67 -4.61 -3.41
C GLY A 228 10.16 -3.98 -2.10
N CYS A 229 9.97 -4.69 -1.00
CA CYS A 229 10.39 -4.28 0.33
C CYS A 229 10.98 -5.50 1.06
N ARG A 230 12.14 -5.32 1.70
CA ARG A 230 12.80 -6.38 2.49
C ARG A 230 12.55 -6.24 4.00
N ASP A 231 12.27 -5.02 4.47
CA ASP A 231 12.04 -4.68 5.87
C ASP A 231 10.65 -4.04 6.03
N GLY A 232 9.62 -4.89 6.16
CA GLY A 232 8.24 -4.46 6.33
C GLY A 232 8.02 -3.58 7.57
N PRO A 233 8.55 -3.91 8.76
CA PRO A 233 8.49 -3.04 9.93
C PRO A 233 9.04 -1.64 9.67
N ARG A 234 10.18 -1.51 8.98
CA ARG A 234 10.75 -0.19 8.63
C ARG A 234 9.86 0.59 7.67
N LEU A 235 9.32 -0.05 6.63
CA LEU A 235 8.37 0.62 5.72
C LEU A 235 7.11 1.09 6.46
N ARG A 236 6.56 0.25 7.34
CA ARG A 236 5.41 0.57 8.20
C ARG A 236 5.68 1.76 9.09
N ALA A 237 6.85 1.84 9.72
CA ALA A 237 7.25 2.97 10.56
C ALA A 237 7.38 4.27 9.74
N ALA A 238 7.98 4.21 8.55
CA ALA A 238 8.11 5.37 7.67
C ALA A 238 6.74 5.91 7.21
N LEU A 239 5.82 5.01 6.83
CA LEU A 239 4.45 5.37 6.44
C LEU A 239 3.65 5.96 7.62
N ALA A 240 3.77 5.36 8.82
CA ALA A 240 3.16 5.90 10.03
C ALA A 240 3.66 7.32 10.34
N LEU A 241 4.97 7.55 10.19
CA LEU A 241 5.56 8.87 10.39
C LEU A 241 5.04 9.89 9.35
N ALA A 242 4.92 9.52 8.08
CA ALA A 242 4.34 10.41 7.07
C ALA A 242 2.88 10.78 7.40
N GLN A 243 2.10 9.79 7.87
CA GLN A 243 0.73 10.00 8.32
C GLN A 243 0.66 10.93 9.54
N GLU A 244 1.49 10.70 10.56
CA GLU A 244 1.57 11.55 11.77
C GLU A 244 1.92 13.00 11.42
N ARG A 245 2.77 13.20 10.41
CA ARG A 245 3.17 14.52 9.91
C ARG A 245 2.17 15.13 8.93
N GLY A 246 1.07 14.43 8.62
CA GLY A 246 0.03 14.90 7.71
C GLY A 246 0.50 15.03 6.25
N LYS A 247 1.52 14.28 5.84
CA LYS A 247 2.11 14.35 4.49
C LYS A 247 1.62 13.19 3.63
N PRO A 248 0.84 13.45 2.57
CA PRO A 248 0.34 12.39 1.70
C PRO A 248 1.50 11.65 1.01
N VAL A 249 1.42 10.32 1.02
CA VAL A 249 2.34 9.45 0.26
C VAL A 249 1.62 8.92 -0.97
N VAL A 250 2.16 9.22 -2.15
CA VAL A 250 1.75 8.63 -3.43
C VAL A 250 2.73 7.51 -3.79
N MET A 251 2.24 6.29 -3.93
CA MET A 251 3.08 5.10 -4.13
C MET A 251 2.74 4.39 -5.43
N CYS A 252 3.71 4.22 -6.32
CA CYS A 252 3.63 3.30 -7.44
C CYS A 252 4.35 2.00 -7.09
N LYS A 253 3.57 0.94 -6.78
CA LYS A 253 4.09 -0.41 -6.54
C LYS A 253 3.93 -1.25 -7.81
N VAL A 254 5.05 -1.66 -8.40
CA VAL A 254 5.06 -2.54 -9.58
C VAL A 254 5.17 -4.01 -9.19
N GLY A 255 5.05 -4.91 -10.17
CA GLY A 255 5.08 -6.35 -9.91
C GLY A 255 3.80 -6.90 -9.27
N THR A 256 2.65 -6.37 -9.68
CA THR A 256 1.33 -6.72 -9.13
C THR A 256 0.78 -8.05 -9.65
N SER A 257 1.25 -8.50 -10.82
CA SER A 257 0.94 -9.82 -11.39
C SER A 257 2.09 -10.79 -11.18
N ALA A 258 1.85 -12.10 -11.27
CA ALA A 258 2.91 -13.11 -11.16
C ALA A 258 4.07 -12.86 -12.16
N LEU A 259 3.74 -12.48 -13.40
CA LEU A 259 4.73 -12.14 -14.42
C LEU A 259 5.49 -10.85 -14.07
N GLY A 260 4.79 -9.79 -13.65
CA GLY A 260 5.41 -8.54 -13.24
C GLY A 260 6.30 -8.72 -12.01
N ALA A 261 5.85 -9.54 -11.05
CA ALA A 261 6.58 -9.90 -9.84
C ALA A 261 7.89 -10.61 -10.18
N ALA A 262 7.84 -11.59 -11.09
CA ALA A 262 9.03 -12.27 -11.59
C ALA A 262 10.00 -11.31 -12.30
N ALA A 263 9.49 -10.41 -13.13
CA ALA A 263 10.30 -9.40 -13.81
C ALA A 263 10.99 -8.44 -12.83
N ALA A 264 10.26 -7.92 -11.85
CA ALA A 264 10.82 -7.05 -10.80
C ALA A 264 11.88 -7.78 -9.96
N ALA A 265 11.61 -9.02 -9.55
CA ALA A 265 12.53 -9.82 -8.73
C ALA A 265 13.86 -10.10 -9.45
N SER A 266 13.82 -10.33 -10.77
CA SER A 266 15.03 -10.52 -11.58
C SER A 266 15.91 -9.27 -11.69
N HIS A 267 15.34 -8.09 -11.43
CA HIS A 267 16.02 -6.81 -11.62
C HIS A 267 16.68 -6.27 -10.34
N THR A 268 16.07 -6.45 -9.16
CA THR A 268 16.56 -5.87 -7.88
C THR A 268 16.90 -6.89 -6.80
N ALA A 269 16.91 -8.19 -7.13
CA ALA A 269 17.15 -9.29 -6.19
C ALA A 269 16.31 -9.18 -4.90
N SER A 270 15.14 -8.54 -4.99
CA SER A 270 14.18 -8.39 -3.91
C SER A 270 12.97 -9.28 -4.20
N LEU A 271 12.43 -9.96 -3.18
CA LEU A 271 11.24 -10.77 -3.36
C LEU A 271 10.06 -9.83 -3.67
N ALA A 272 9.43 -10.01 -4.83
CA ALA A 272 8.16 -9.37 -5.11
C ALA A 272 7.09 -9.99 -4.21
N GLY A 273 6.84 -9.34 -3.06
CA GLY A 273 5.85 -9.80 -2.08
C GLY A 273 4.42 -9.77 -2.61
N ASN A 274 3.50 -10.37 -1.87
CA ASN A 274 2.10 -10.48 -2.26
C ASN A 274 1.44 -9.09 -2.41
N ASP A 275 0.94 -8.77 -3.60
CA ASP A 275 0.38 -7.46 -3.91
C ASP A 275 -0.82 -7.09 -3.03
N ALA A 276 -1.65 -8.08 -2.68
CA ALA A 276 -2.81 -7.86 -1.82
C ALA A 276 -2.39 -7.48 -0.39
N VAL A 277 -1.23 -7.96 0.08
CA VAL A 277 -0.65 -7.56 1.37
C VAL A 277 -0.13 -6.11 1.30
N TYR A 278 0.57 -5.73 0.21
CA TYR A 278 0.95 -4.33 0.00
C TYR A 278 -0.27 -3.41 -0.06
N ASP A 279 -1.36 -3.83 -0.71
CA ASP A 279 -2.60 -3.06 -0.73
C ASP A 279 -3.17 -2.84 0.67
N ALA A 280 -3.19 -3.89 1.49
CA ALA A 280 -3.62 -3.79 2.89
C ALA A 280 -2.70 -2.87 3.71
N VAL A 281 -1.39 -2.91 3.49
CA VAL A 281 -0.41 -2.00 4.12
C VAL A 281 -0.71 -0.55 3.69
N PHE A 282 -0.85 -0.29 2.39
CA PHE A 282 -1.10 1.05 1.87
C PHE A 282 -2.41 1.63 2.37
N ARG A 283 -3.48 0.83 2.38
CA ARG A 283 -4.78 1.23 2.92
C ARG A 283 -4.67 1.58 4.40
N ARG A 284 -3.91 0.80 5.17
CA ARG A 284 -3.72 1.02 6.62
C ARG A 284 -3.09 2.38 6.94
N TYR A 285 -2.20 2.88 6.09
CA TYR A 285 -1.48 4.14 6.31
C TYR A 285 -1.94 5.27 5.39
N GLY A 286 -3.06 5.12 4.68
CA GLY A 286 -3.58 6.17 3.80
C GLY A 286 -2.67 6.49 2.62
N VAL A 287 -1.96 5.50 2.09
CA VAL A 287 -1.11 5.69 0.90
C VAL A 287 -1.97 5.79 -0.35
N LEU A 288 -1.78 6.86 -1.12
CA LEU A 288 -2.39 7.08 -2.43
C LEU A 288 -1.71 6.19 -3.46
N ARG A 289 -2.24 4.98 -3.64
CA ARG A 289 -1.69 4.01 -4.60
C ARG A 289 -1.93 4.44 -6.05
N ALA A 290 -0.85 4.54 -6.82
CA ALA A 290 -0.88 4.83 -8.25
C ALA A 290 -0.68 3.55 -9.07
N HIS A 291 -1.57 3.31 -10.04
CA HIS A 291 -1.53 2.14 -10.92
C HIS A 291 -0.93 2.44 -12.30
N SER A 292 -0.69 3.72 -12.60
CA SER A 292 -0.07 4.17 -13.84
C SER A 292 0.84 5.38 -13.57
N ILE A 293 1.74 5.67 -14.51
CA ILE A 293 2.55 6.90 -14.48
C ILE A 293 1.66 8.14 -14.48
N THR A 294 0.56 8.11 -15.22
CA THR A 294 -0.39 9.22 -15.27
C THR A 294 -1.00 9.48 -13.91
N ASP A 295 -1.49 8.44 -13.22
CA ASP A 295 -2.04 8.55 -11.88
C ASP A 295 -0.99 8.98 -10.86
N PHE A 296 0.24 8.47 -10.98
CA PHE A 296 1.35 8.78 -10.08
C PHE A 296 1.58 10.29 -9.97
N PHE A 297 1.64 10.98 -11.11
CA PHE A 297 1.80 12.43 -11.14
C PHE A 297 0.51 13.20 -10.88
N ALA A 298 -0.65 12.69 -11.33
CA ALA A 298 -1.93 13.35 -11.10
C ALA A 298 -2.30 13.39 -9.61
N LEU A 299 -2.07 12.29 -8.89
CA LEU A 299 -2.29 12.21 -7.44
C LEU A 299 -1.33 13.13 -6.69
N ALA A 300 -0.05 13.14 -7.06
CA ALA A 300 0.94 14.00 -6.41
C ALA A 300 0.64 15.49 -6.63
N ALA A 301 0.30 15.88 -7.85
CA ALA A 301 -0.13 17.25 -8.17
C ALA A 301 -1.37 17.62 -7.34
N SER A 302 -2.38 16.75 -7.33
CA SER A 302 -3.63 16.99 -6.60
C SER A 302 -3.42 17.16 -5.11
N ALA A 303 -2.62 16.28 -4.50
CA ALA A 303 -2.27 16.34 -3.08
C ALA A 303 -1.41 17.58 -2.72
N SER A 304 -0.71 18.18 -3.69
CA SER A 304 0.09 19.39 -3.47
C SER A 304 -0.71 20.69 -3.59
N ILE A 305 -1.90 20.64 -4.22
CA ILE A 305 -2.75 21.81 -4.48
C ILE A 305 -3.96 21.86 -3.54
N ALA A 306 -4.57 20.70 -3.28
CA ALA A 306 -5.82 20.61 -2.54
C ALA A 306 -5.66 19.83 -1.24
N GLN A 307 -6.37 20.29 -0.21
CA GLN A 307 -6.56 19.51 1.01
C GLN A 307 -7.46 18.31 0.74
N ALA A 308 -7.25 17.22 1.48
CA ALA A 308 -8.13 16.05 1.41
C ALA A 308 -9.57 16.45 1.80
N PRO A 309 -10.58 16.04 1.03
CA PRO A 309 -11.96 16.34 1.36
C PRO A 309 -12.37 15.62 2.65
N LYS A 310 -13.29 16.21 3.42
CA LYS A 310 -13.75 15.69 4.73
C LYS A 310 -14.67 14.47 4.63
N GLY A 311 -14.91 13.98 3.43
CA GLY A 311 -15.82 12.89 3.17
C GLY A 311 -15.90 12.57 1.68
N ARG A 312 -16.89 11.75 1.34
CA ARG A 312 -17.06 11.20 -0.02
C ARG A 312 -18.12 11.93 -0.84
N SER A 313 -18.79 12.94 -0.29
CA SER A 313 -19.88 13.60 -1.01
C SER A 313 -19.32 14.49 -2.12
N ILE A 314 -19.83 14.31 -3.33
CA ILE A 314 -19.37 15.06 -4.50
C ILE A 314 -20.53 15.72 -5.24
N GLY A 315 -20.38 17.02 -5.48
CA GLY A 315 -21.24 17.77 -6.39
C GLY A 315 -20.70 17.74 -7.81
N LEU A 316 -21.40 17.06 -8.72
CA LEU A 316 -21.05 17.00 -10.13
C LEU A 316 -21.82 18.08 -10.90
N PHE A 317 -21.11 18.91 -11.66
CA PHE A 317 -21.66 20.02 -12.43
C PHE A 317 -21.16 19.96 -13.87
N THR A 318 -22.01 20.14 -14.87
CA THR A 318 -21.64 19.94 -16.27
C THR A 318 -22.45 20.82 -17.24
N VAL A 319 -21.87 21.06 -18.42
CA VAL A 319 -22.55 21.63 -19.60
C VAL A 319 -22.94 20.58 -20.65
N SER A 320 -22.70 19.29 -20.34
CA SER A 320 -22.95 18.14 -21.21
C SER A 320 -23.52 16.97 -20.42
N GLY A 321 -24.74 16.56 -20.75
CA GLY A 321 -25.41 15.43 -20.10
C GLY A 321 -24.71 14.09 -20.33
N GLY A 322 -24.10 13.87 -21.50
CA GLY A 322 -23.34 12.64 -21.77
C GLY A 322 -22.09 12.51 -20.89
N VAL A 323 -21.36 13.62 -20.70
CA VAL A 323 -20.22 13.64 -19.77
C VAL A 323 -20.71 13.60 -18.32
N GLY A 324 -21.85 14.20 -18.01
CA GLY A 324 -22.51 14.09 -16.71
C GLY A 324 -22.75 12.64 -16.30
N ALA A 325 -23.34 11.83 -17.19
CA ALA A 325 -23.56 10.41 -16.95
C ALA A 325 -22.24 9.66 -16.70
N MET A 326 -21.22 9.90 -17.53
CA MET A 326 -19.89 9.31 -17.35
C MET A 326 -19.26 9.69 -16.01
N MET A 327 -19.37 10.95 -15.59
CA MET A 327 -18.90 11.39 -14.27
C MET A 327 -19.65 10.69 -13.12
N ALA A 328 -20.95 10.45 -13.25
CA ALA A 328 -21.71 9.74 -12.23
C ALA A 328 -21.30 8.27 -12.11
N ASP A 329 -21.03 7.61 -13.25
CA ASP A 329 -20.54 6.23 -13.29
C ASP A 329 -19.14 6.12 -12.68
N ASP A 330 -18.22 7.01 -13.07
CA ASP A 330 -16.86 7.08 -12.53
C ASP A 330 -16.86 7.39 -11.02
N ALA A 331 -17.74 8.30 -10.57
CA ALA A 331 -17.86 8.65 -9.16
C ALA A 331 -18.38 7.46 -8.33
N SER A 332 -19.36 6.73 -8.87
CA SER A 332 -19.88 5.50 -8.25
C SER A 332 -18.79 4.42 -8.17
N ALA A 333 -18.02 4.22 -9.25
CA ALA A 333 -16.90 3.29 -9.29
C ALA A 333 -15.77 3.67 -8.31
N ALA A 334 -15.56 4.97 -8.07
CA ALA A 334 -14.62 5.49 -7.09
C ALA A 334 -15.16 5.44 -5.63
N GLY A 335 -16.42 5.04 -5.44
CA GLY A 335 -17.09 4.99 -4.15
C GLY A 335 -17.42 6.38 -3.58
N LEU A 336 -17.66 7.38 -4.42
CA LEU A 336 -18.11 8.71 -4.02
C LEU A 336 -19.64 8.76 -3.90
N ASP A 337 -20.14 9.58 -2.98
CA ASP A 337 -21.58 9.80 -2.79
C ASP A 337 -22.09 10.90 -3.73
N VAL A 338 -22.88 10.47 -4.72
CA VAL A 338 -23.54 11.31 -5.75
C VAL A 338 -25.03 11.55 -5.45
N ALA A 339 -25.43 11.54 -4.17
CA ALA A 339 -26.83 11.71 -3.83
C ALA A 339 -27.41 13.06 -4.33
N PRO A 340 -28.72 13.08 -4.65
CA PRO A 340 -29.35 14.20 -5.35
C PRO A 340 -29.47 15.45 -4.47
N LEU A 341 -29.68 16.58 -5.14
CA LEU A 341 -30.13 17.84 -4.53
C LEU A 341 -31.57 17.74 -4.00
N SER A 342 -31.95 18.64 -3.11
CA SER A 342 -33.33 18.72 -2.62
C SER A 342 -34.33 19.04 -3.74
N ASP A 343 -35.58 18.60 -3.60
CA ASP A 343 -36.63 18.90 -4.58
C ASP A 343 -36.84 20.41 -4.78
N ALA A 344 -36.56 21.23 -3.75
CA ALA A 344 -36.65 22.68 -3.83
C ALA A 344 -35.56 23.27 -4.72
N ALA A 345 -34.29 22.88 -4.52
CA ALA A 345 -33.18 23.30 -5.38
C ALA A 345 -33.38 22.81 -6.82
N GLN A 346 -33.88 21.58 -7.00
CA GLN A 346 -34.16 21.06 -8.33
C GLN A 346 -35.26 21.84 -9.08
N ARG A 347 -36.31 22.29 -8.38
CA ARG A 347 -37.33 23.18 -8.96
C ARG A 347 -36.75 24.53 -9.33
N GLN A 348 -35.97 25.14 -8.43
CA GLN A 348 -35.34 26.43 -8.66
C GLN A 348 -34.39 26.43 -9.87
N LEU A 349 -33.60 25.37 -10.04
CA LEU A 349 -32.73 25.20 -11.22
C LEU A 349 -33.52 25.10 -12.53
N ARG A 350 -34.67 24.39 -12.54
CA ARG A 350 -35.55 24.31 -13.72
C ARG A 350 -36.21 25.63 -14.09
N GLU A 351 -36.48 26.50 -13.11
CA GLU A 351 -36.99 27.85 -13.38
C GLU A 351 -35.94 28.72 -14.09
N TRP A 352 -34.67 28.59 -13.72
CA TRP A 352 -33.58 29.36 -14.34
C TRP A 352 -33.13 28.76 -15.67
N VAL A 353 -33.12 27.43 -15.76
CA VAL A 353 -32.68 26.66 -16.92
C VAL A 353 -33.73 25.58 -17.23
N PRO A 354 -34.77 25.89 -18.03
CA PRO A 354 -35.88 24.96 -18.31
C PRO A 354 -35.48 23.58 -18.84
N PHE A 355 -34.32 23.49 -19.50
CA PHE A 355 -33.81 22.24 -20.08
C PHE A 355 -32.71 21.57 -19.25
N ALA A 356 -32.43 22.08 -18.04
CA ALA A 356 -31.43 21.46 -17.17
C ALA A 356 -31.85 20.06 -16.73
N ALA A 357 -30.88 19.19 -16.49
CA ALA A 357 -31.05 18.04 -15.62
C ALA A 357 -30.61 18.48 -14.21
N PRO A 358 -31.53 18.88 -13.32
CA PRO A 358 -31.17 19.57 -12.09
C PRO A 358 -30.78 18.61 -10.96
N ARG A 359 -30.56 17.32 -11.26
CA ARG A 359 -30.14 16.31 -10.26
C ARG A 359 -28.64 16.53 -9.95
N ASN A 360 -28.03 15.66 -9.16
CA ASN A 360 -26.59 15.46 -9.14
C ASN A 360 -26.29 14.28 -10.09
N PRO A 361 -25.60 14.47 -11.23
CA PRO A 361 -24.99 15.70 -11.74
C PRO A 361 -25.98 16.78 -12.19
N VAL A 362 -25.63 18.05 -11.94
CA VAL A 362 -26.36 19.23 -12.43
C VAL A 362 -25.87 19.52 -13.85
N ASP A 363 -26.72 19.27 -14.85
CA ASP A 363 -26.46 19.64 -16.24
C ASP A 363 -27.23 20.91 -16.60
N ILE A 364 -26.50 22.01 -16.84
CA ILE A 364 -27.08 23.29 -17.26
C ILE A 364 -27.12 23.46 -18.78
N THR A 365 -26.67 22.46 -19.54
CA THR A 365 -26.57 22.44 -21.01
C THR A 365 -25.68 23.54 -21.60
N GLY A 366 -25.41 23.47 -22.91
CA GLY A 366 -24.69 24.51 -23.64
C GLY A 366 -25.42 25.86 -23.75
N GLN A 367 -26.72 25.93 -23.42
CA GLN A 367 -27.50 27.17 -23.52
C GLN A 367 -27.07 28.26 -22.53
N VAL A 368 -26.30 27.93 -21.50
CA VAL A 368 -25.64 28.91 -20.61
C VAL A 368 -24.75 29.89 -21.36
N THR A 369 -24.35 29.57 -22.59
CA THR A 369 -23.60 30.48 -23.47
C THR A 369 -24.34 31.78 -23.77
N ASN A 370 -25.68 31.81 -23.66
CA ASN A 370 -26.49 33.01 -23.87
C ASN A 370 -26.63 33.89 -22.60
N ASP A 371 -26.50 33.30 -21.41
CA ASP A 371 -26.47 34.01 -20.13
C ASP A 371 -25.50 33.31 -19.17
N MET A 372 -24.26 33.79 -19.19
CA MET A 372 -23.17 33.22 -18.41
C MET A 372 -23.37 33.39 -16.89
N THR A 373 -24.28 34.26 -16.44
CA THR A 373 -24.58 34.43 -15.00
C THR A 373 -25.24 33.19 -14.41
N LEU A 374 -25.94 32.40 -15.23
CA LEU A 374 -26.60 31.17 -14.83
C LEU A 374 -25.61 30.10 -14.36
N LEU A 375 -24.36 30.14 -14.84
CA LEU A 375 -23.31 29.22 -14.44
C LEU A 375 -23.00 29.34 -12.95
N GLU A 376 -22.60 30.54 -12.52
CA GLU A 376 -22.26 30.82 -11.12
C GLU A 376 -23.48 30.67 -10.22
N ARG A 377 -24.63 31.20 -10.66
CA ARG A 377 -25.87 31.12 -9.90
C ARG A 377 -26.28 29.67 -9.60
N SER A 378 -26.16 28.78 -10.59
CA SER A 378 -26.51 27.36 -10.45
C SER A 378 -25.51 26.61 -9.58
N ALA A 379 -24.20 26.84 -9.76
CA ALA A 379 -23.16 26.21 -8.95
C ALA A 379 -23.27 26.61 -7.47
N ARG A 380 -23.57 27.89 -7.19
CA ARG A 380 -23.79 28.38 -5.82
C ARG A 380 -25.04 27.80 -5.18
N LEU A 381 -26.14 27.68 -5.92
CA LEU A 381 -27.34 27.01 -5.40
C LEU A 381 -27.05 25.55 -5.04
N MET A 382 -26.30 24.84 -5.88
CA MET A 382 -25.89 23.47 -5.62
C MET A 382 -25.12 23.32 -4.30
N LEU A 383 -24.08 24.14 -4.10
CA LEU A 383 -23.25 24.10 -2.88
C LEU A 383 -23.94 24.70 -1.64
N ALA A 384 -24.99 25.49 -1.81
CA ALA A 384 -25.80 26.02 -0.70
C ALA A 384 -26.90 25.05 -0.24
N ASP A 385 -27.47 24.26 -1.16
CA ASP A 385 -28.51 23.26 -0.86
C ASP A 385 -27.95 22.10 -0.04
N ARG A 386 -26.74 21.67 -0.39
CA ARG A 386 -26.03 20.59 0.28
C ARG A 386 -24.56 20.91 0.45
N GLN A 387 -24.05 20.64 1.64
CA GLN A 387 -22.62 20.70 1.90
C GLN A 387 -21.95 19.48 1.25
N PHE A 388 -21.29 19.70 0.11
CA PHE A 388 -20.47 18.71 -0.55
C PHE A 388 -19.01 18.84 -0.09
N ASP A 389 -18.35 17.71 0.14
CA ASP A 389 -16.92 17.65 0.47
C ASP A 389 -16.05 17.98 -0.75
N SER A 390 -16.55 17.66 -1.95
CA SER A 390 -15.89 17.96 -3.23
C SER A 390 -16.88 18.47 -4.27
N TRP A 391 -16.40 19.28 -5.21
CA TRP A 391 -17.17 19.74 -6.37
C TRP A 391 -16.33 19.62 -7.64
N LEU A 392 -16.93 19.08 -8.70
CA LEU A 392 -16.30 18.94 -10.02
C LEU A 392 -17.19 19.57 -11.09
N GLY A 393 -16.67 20.60 -11.75
CA GLY A 393 -17.29 21.24 -12.91
C GLY A 393 -16.66 20.82 -14.24
N PHE A 394 -17.42 20.26 -15.18
CA PHE A 394 -16.99 20.00 -16.55
C PHE A 394 -17.37 21.15 -17.50
N PHE A 395 -16.38 21.76 -18.15
CA PHE A 395 -16.53 22.93 -19.03
C PHE A 395 -15.98 22.72 -20.45
N ALA A 396 -15.72 21.48 -20.85
CA ALA A 396 -15.22 21.13 -22.18
C ALA A 396 -14.00 21.97 -22.61
N ALA A 397 -14.12 22.81 -23.64
CA ALA A 397 -13.06 23.69 -24.13
C ALA A 397 -13.14 25.13 -23.57
N GLY A 398 -13.89 25.36 -22.50
CA GLY A 398 -14.14 26.68 -21.94
C GLY A 398 -12.85 27.44 -21.56
N GLY A 399 -11.86 26.73 -21.03
CA GLY A 399 -10.56 27.31 -20.68
C GLY A 399 -9.70 27.75 -21.88
N LEU A 400 -10.03 27.34 -23.11
CA LEU A 400 -9.39 27.86 -24.34
C LEU A 400 -10.06 29.14 -24.85
N SER A 401 -11.31 29.43 -24.44
CA SER A 401 -12.07 30.58 -24.91
C SER A 401 -11.70 31.86 -24.15
N ASP A 402 -11.26 32.89 -24.87
CA ASP A 402 -10.96 34.21 -24.29
C ASP A 402 -12.19 34.88 -23.68
N ALA A 403 -13.37 34.64 -24.26
CA ALA A 403 -14.62 35.20 -23.76
C ALA A 403 -15.12 34.47 -22.49
N PHE A 404 -14.89 33.16 -22.40
CA PHE A 404 -15.37 32.35 -21.27
C PHE A 404 -14.37 32.29 -20.11
N TRP A 405 -13.08 32.46 -20.38
CA TRP A 405 -12.03 32.38 -19.37
C TRP A 405 -12.26 33.28 -18.14
N PRO A 406 -12.60 34.58 -18.28
CA PRO A 406 -12.87 35.43 -17.12
C PRO A 406 -14.04 34.94 -16.27
N VAL A 407 -15.06 34.35 -16.90
CA VAL A 407 -16.22 33.78 -16.21
C VAL A 407 -15.82 32.54 -15.41
N LEU A 408 -15.06 31.62 -16.01
CA LEU A 408 -14.58 30.41 -15.34
C LEU A 408 -13.66 30.74 -14.16
N GLN A 409 -12.74 31.69 -14.34
CA GLN A 409 -11.85 32.14 -13.28
C GLN A 409 -12.63 32.78 -12.13
N SER A 410 -13.60 33.66 -12.45
CA SER A 410 -14.46 34.31 -11.46
C SER A 410 -15.35 33.32 -10.72
N LEU A 411 -15.88 32.30 -11.40
CA LEU A 411 -16.61 31.19 -10.78
C LEU A 411 -15.76 30.51 -9.71
N VAL A 412 -14.57 30.01 -10.10
CA VAL A 412 -13.68 29.28 -9.18
C VAL A 412 -13.28 30.15 -8.00
N GLN A 413 -12.95 31.42 -8.22
CA GLN A 413 -12.63 32.36 -7.16
C GLN A 413 -13.80 32.57 -6.18
N THR A 414 -15.02 32.70 -6.71
CA THR A 414 -16.24 32.87 -5.91
C THR A 414 -16.54 31.61 -5.09
N LEU A 415 -16.46 30.43 -5.71
CA LEU A 415 -16.68 29.15 -5.02
C LEU A 415 -15.64 28.96 -3.91
N ARG A 416 -14.35 29.22 -4.17
CA ARG A 416 -13.29 29.11 -3.16
C ARG A 416 -13.51 30.06 -1.98
N THR A 417 -13.98 31.28 -2.25
CA THR A 417 -14.25 32.29 -1.20
C THR A 417 -15.41 31.87 -0.29
N HIS A 418 -16.49 31.31 -0.85
CA HIS A 418 -17.69 30.95 -0.09
C HIS A 418 -17.65 29.53 0.48
N HIS A 419 -16.82 28.64 -0.09
CA HIS A 419 -16.70 27.24 0.29
C HIS A 419 -15.22 26.86 0.45
N PRO A 420 -14.48 27.47 1.40
CA PRO A 420 -13.05 27.25 1.57
C PRO A 420 -12.69 25.79 1.89
N ASP A 421 -13.60 25.07 2.56
CA ASP A 421 -13.43 23.67 2.99
C ASP A 421 -13.79 22.64 1.91
N THR A 422 -14.37 23.05 0.78
CA THR A 422 -14.73 22.14 -0.31
C THR A 422 -13.54 21.98 -1.25
N LEU A 423 -13.22 20.74 -1.62
CA LEU A 423 -12.25 20.47 -2.68
C LEU A 423 -12.88 20.88 -4.01
N LEU A 424 -12.25 21.82 -4.72
CA LEU A 424 -12.73 22.30 -6.01
C LEU A 424 -11.89 21.68 -7.13
N ALA A 425 -12.56 21.14 -8.13
CA ALA A 425 -11.94 20.65 -9.35
C ALA A 425 -12.73 21.14 -10.57
N VAL A 426 -12.02 21.39 -11.66
CA VAL A 426 -12.61 21.63 -12.97
C VAL A 426 -12.00 20.71 -14.01
N SER A 427 -12.84 20.24 -14.92
CA SER A 427 -12.41 19.55 -16.12
C SER A 427 -12.62 20.44 -17.33
N THR A 428 -11.51 20.92 -17.90
CA THR A 428 -11.50 21.77 -19.09
C THR A 428 -10.16 21.67 -19.83
N LEU A 429 -10.20 21.81 -21.15
CA LEU A 429 -9.02 22.12 -21.93
C LEU A 429 -8.61 23.57 -21.66
N CYS A 430 -7.34 23.80 -21.35
CA CYS A 430 -6.78 25.14 -21.13
C CYS A 430 -5.25 25.12 -21.37
N PRO A 431 -4.67 26.26 -21.77
CA PRO A 431 -3.22 26.42 -21.85
C PRO A 431 -2.59 26.52 -20.43
N PRO A 432 -1.28 26.25 -20.28
CA PRO A 432 -0.62 26.13 -18.98
C PRO A 432 -0.80 27.34 -18.05
N GLU A 433 -0.73 28.55 -18.58
CA GLU A 433 -0.88 29.78 -17.78
C GLU A 433 -2.26 29.93 -17.14
N ARG A 434 -3.31 29.41 -17.80
CA ARG A 434 -4.68 29.40 -17.26
C ARG A 434 -4.87 28.28 -16.26
N ARG A 435 -4.23 27.13 -16.47
CA ARG A 435 -4.18 26.06 -15.46
C ARG A 435 -3.56 26.58 -14.18
N ASP A 436 -2.36 27.15 -14.27
CA ASP A 436 -1.62 27.70 -13.14
C ASP A 436 -2.46 28.75 -12.37
N ALA A 437 -3.21 29.58 -13.08
CA ALA A 437 -4.09 30.58 -12.48
C ALA A 437 -5.25 29.98 -11.66
N LEU A 438 -5.83 28.84 -12.07
CA LEU A 438 -6.85 28.15 -11.28
C LEU A 438 -6.25 27.32 -10.13
N GLU A 439 -5.11 26.68 -10.37
CA GLU A 439 -4.40 25.91 -9.33
C GLU A 439 -3.89 26.82 -8.21
N ALA A 440 -3.49 28.05 -8.52
CA ALA A 440 -3.16 29.07 -7.52
C ALA A 440 -4.36 29.48 -6.63
N LEU A 441 -5.60 29.23 -7.06
CA LEU A 441 -6.82 29.38 -6.25
C LEU A 441 -7.15 28.10 -5.45
N GLY A 442 -6.26 27.09 -5.48
CA GLY A 442 -6.48 25.78 -4.89
C GLY A 442 -7.53 24.94 -5.63
N CYS A 443 -7.76 25.19 -6.92
CA CYS A 443 -8.67 24.41 -7.75
C CYS A 443 -7.88 23.41 -8.60
N LEU A 444 -8.22 22.13 -8.51
CA LEU A 444 -7.61 21.12 -9.37
C LEU A 444 -8.10 21.28 -10.81
N VAL A 445 -7.22 21.09 -11.79
CA VAL A 445 -7.56 21.24 -13.22
C VAL A 445 -7.19 19.98 -13.99
N PHE A 446 -8.17 19.41 -14.68
CA PHE A 446 -7.99 18.20 -15.47
C PHE A 446 -8.50 18.37 -16.91
N ALA A 447 -7.87 17.69 -17.87
CA ALA A 447 -8.45 17.56 -19.21
C ALA A 447 -9.54 16.47 -19.24
N ASP A 448 -9.34 15.39 -18.48
CA ASP A 448 -10.26 14.25 -18.37
C ASP A 448 -11.01 14.29 -17.03
N PRO A 449 -12.36 14.36 -17.02
CA PRO A 449 -13.12 14.36 -15.78
C PRO A 449 -13.03 13.03 -15.02
N GLY A 450 -12.83 11.90 -15.71
CA GLY A 450 -12.64 10.61 -15.05
C GLY A 450 -11.36 10.57 -14.22
N ALA A 451 -10.26 11.14 -14.73
CA ALA A 451 -9.03 11.35 -13.98
C ALA A 451 -9.22 12.25 -12.74
N ALA A 452 -10.02 13.31 -12.87
CA ALA A 452 -10.36 14.18 -11.74
C ALA A 452 -11.08 13.38 -10.64
N ILE A 453 -12.10 12.61 -11.01
CA ILE A 453 -12.89 11.78 -10.09
C ILE A 453 -12.02 10.72 -9.40
N ARG A 454 -11.14 10.04 -10.13
CA ARG A 454 -10.20 9.07 -9.54
C ARG A 454 -9.28 9.73 -8.51
N CYS A 455 -8.79 10.93 -8.77
CA CYS A 455 -7.96 11.68 -7.82
C CYS A 455 -8.76 12.13 -6.60
N ILE A 456 -9.97 12.66 -6.77
CA ILE A 456 -10.86 13.07 -5.68
C ILE A 456 -11.21 11.87 -4.79
N GLY A 457 -11.60 10.74 -5.38
CA GLY A 457 -11.91 9.51 -4.65
C GLY A 457 -10.69 8.95 -3.90
N ALA A 458 -9.48 9.12 -4.44
CA ALA A 458 -8.26 8.76 -3.74
C ALA A 458 -7.96 9.68 -2.55
N LEU A 459 -8.10 11.00 -2.72
CA LEU A 459 -7.91 11.98 -1.65
C LEU A 459 -8.94 11.84 -0.53
N ALA A 460 -10.21 11.53 -0.86
CA ALA A 460 -11.27 11.31 0.13
C ALA A 460 -10.96 10.17 1.10
N ARG A 461 -10.23 9.13 0.66
CA ARG A 461 -9.80 8.02 1.53
C ARG A 461 -8.80 8.44 2.60
N LEU A 462 -8.07 9.55 2.42
CA LEU A 462 -7.12 10.05 3.42
C LEU A 462 -7.84 10.46 4.71
N HIS A 463 -9.03 11.06 4.59
CA HIS A 463 -9.81 11.47 5.75
C HIS A 463 -10.32 10.29 6.60
N GLU A 464 -10.64 9.19 5.94
CA GLU A 464 -11.16 7.98 6.59
C GLU A 464 -10.06 7.10 7.18
N THR A 465 -8.80 7.38 6.85
CA THR A 465 -7.68 6.57 7.33
C THR A 465 -7.51 6.81 8.84
N PRO A 466 -7.59 5.76 9.68
CA PRO A 466 -7.44 5.92 11.12
C PRO A 466 -6.08 6.55 11.46
N GLN A 467 -6.09 7.68 12.18
CA GLN A 467 -4.87 8.41 12.54
C GLN A 467 -3.98 7.65 13.54
N ALA A 468 -4.56 6.80 14.37
CA ALA A 468 -3.83 6.00 15.35
C ALA A 468 -3.77 4.53 14.93
N LEU A 469 -2.59 3.92 15.09
CA LEU A 469 -2.51 2.46 15.14
C LEU A 469 -3.35 1.96 16.32
N PRO A 470 -4.19 0.93 16.15
CA PRO A 470 -4.79 0.29 17.30
C PRO A 470 -3.67 -0.09 18.24
N ALA A 471 -3.85 0.28 19.50
CA ALA A 471 -3.00 -0.25 20.54
C ALA A 471 -2.99 -1.78 20.37
N MET A 472 -1.80 -2.39 20.45
CA MET A 472 -1.78 -3.82 20.74
C MET A 472 -2.60 -3.97 22.02
N ALA A 473 -3.81 -4.52 21.90
CA ALA A 473 -4.50 -5.01 23.07
C ALA A 473 -3.52 -5.93 23.81
N ASP A 474 -3.59 -5.97 25.14
CA ASP A 474 -2.83 -6.96 25.90
C ASP A 474 -3.29 -8.33 25.42
N ALA A 475 -2.56 -8.91 24.47
CA ALA A 475 -2.99 -10.09 23.73
C ALA A 475 -3.08 -11.32 24.65
N GLY A 476 -2.65 -11.17 25.91
CA GLY A 476 -2.43 -12.21 26.89
C GLY A 476 -0.96 -12.65 26.91
N SER A 477 -0.67 -13.66 27.73
CA SER A 477 0.67 -14.27 27.79
C SER A 477 1.10 -14.83 26.44
N ALA A 478 2.37 -14.70 26.09
CA ALA A 478 2.93 -15.30 24.88
C ALA A 478 2.60 -16.80 24.79
N LEU A 479 2.19 -17.24 23.61
CA LEU A 479 1.88 -18.64 23.28
C LEU A 479 3.03 -19.18 22.42
N HIS A 480 3.56 -20.34 22.78
CA HIS A 480 4.59 -21.01 21.98
C HIS A 480 3.98 -22.18 21.23
N LEU A 481 3.98 -22.14 19.89
CA LEU A 481 3.53 -23.23 19.05
C LEU A 481 4.71 -24.13 18.66
N PRO A 482 4.56 -25.47 18.70
CA PRO A 482 5.61 -26.36 18.20
C PRO A 482 5.70 -26.26 16.67
N ALA A 483 6.89 -26.49 16.12
CA ALA A 483 7.10 -26.49 14.68
C ALA A 483 6.33 -27.64 13.99
N GLY A 484 5.77 -27.35 12.82
CA GLY A 484 5.00 -28.29 12.01
C GLY A 484 3.49 -28.18 12.20
N THR A 485 2.78 -29.06 11.52
CA THR A 485 1.32 -29.11 11.52
C THR A 485 0.79 -29.66 12.83
N LEU A 486 -0.20 -28.99 13.43
CA LEU A 486 -0.94 -29.51 14.57
C LEU A 486 -2.12 -30.37 14.09
N SER A 487 -2.47 -31.41 14.86
CA SER A 487 -3.70 -32.15 14.61
C SER A 487 -4.93 -31.23 14.73
N GLU A 488 -6.02 -31.61 14.09
CA GLU A 488 -7.28 -30.89 14.08
C GLU A 488 -7.80 -30.66 15.49
N GLN A 489 -7.72 -31.68 16.34
CA GLN A 489 -8.15 -31.58 17.74
C GLN A 489 -7.39 -30.49 18.47
N ARG A 490 -6.07 -30.43 18.29
CA ARG A 490 -5.21 -29.44 18.95
C ARG A 490 -5.41 -28.05 18.36
N SER A 491 -5.56 -27.95 17.03
CA SER A 491 -5.87 -26.70 16.34
C SER A 491 -7.18 -26.09 16.84
N MET A 492 -8.26 -26.89 16.88
CA MET A 492 -9.57 -26.46 17.36
C MET A 492 -9.55 -26.09 18.85
N ALA A 493 -8.86 -26.87 19.69
CA ALA A 493 -8.73 -26.56 21.11
C ALA A 493 -8.03 -25.22 21.37
N LEU A 494 -6.91 -24.96 20.70
CA LEU A 494 -6.15 -23.71 20.83
C LEU A 494 -6.95 -22.49 20.37
N LEU A 495 -7.70 -22.63 19.27
CA LEU A 495 -8.58 -21.55 18.79
C LEU A 495 -9.76 -21.33 19.74
N ALA A 496 -10.34 -22.39 20.30
CA ALA A 496 -11.40 -22.29 21.30
C ALA A 496 -10.92 -21.57 22.58
N GLU A 497 -9.73 -21.91 23.08
CA GLU A 497 -9.08 -21.21 24.21
C GLU A 497 -8.82 -19.74 23.90
N ALA A 498 -8.61 -19.40 22.62
CA ALA A 498 -8.47 -18.03 22.16
C ALA A 498 -9.79 -17.26 22.01
N GLY A 499 -10.94 -17.92 22.20
CA GLY A 499 -12.27 -17.32 22.07
C GLY A 499 -12.92 -17.49 20.70
N VAL A 500 -12.34 -18.28 19.78
CA VAL A 500 -12.99 -18.65 18.52
C VAL A 500 -14.10 -19.67 18.81
N PRO A 501 -15.36 -19.44 18.41
CA PRO A 501 -16.41 -20.44 18.58
C PRO A 501 -16.13 -21.67 17.72
N VAL A 502 -15.97 -22.83 18.33
CA VAL A 502 -15.75 -24.10 17.64
C VAL A 502 -16.94 -25.04 17.83
N VAL A 503 -17.21 -25.86 16.83
CA VAL A 503 -18.23 -26.91 16.93
C VAL A 503 -17.84 -27.89 18.06
N PRO A 504 -18.80 -28.32 18.90
CA PRO A 504 -18.56 -29.40 19.85
C PRO A 504 -18.06 -30.63 19.10
N HIS A 505 -16.95 -31.22 19.56
CA HIS A 505 -16.34 -32.36 18.89
C HIS A 505 -15.71 -33.31 19.90
N ARG A 506 -15.58 -34.58 19.50
CA ARG A 506 -14.92 -35.61 20.29
C ARG A 506 -14.01 -36.45 19.40
N LEU A 507 -12.78 -36.69 19.85
CA LEU A 507 -11.91 -37.68 19.24
C LEU A 507 -12.45 -39.08 19.55
N VAL A 508 -12.74 -39.84 18.50
CA VAL A 508 -13.11 -41.25 18.56
C VAL A 508 -11.98 -42.10 18.00
N ARG A 509 -11.62 -43.16 18.71
CA ARG A 509 -10.50 -44.06 18.38
C ARG A 509 -10.95 -45.43 17.89
N THR A 510 -12.24 -45.73 18.03
CA THR A 510 -12.82 -47.00 17.61
C THR A 510 -14.14 -46.79 16.86
N ALA A 511 -14.50 -47.74 16.02
CA ALA A 511 -15.79 -47.76 15.33
C ALA A 511 -16.97 -47.76 16.33
N ALA A 512 -16.82 -48.40 17.49
CA ALA A 512 -17.82 -48.41 18.55
C ALA A 512 -18.03 -47.02 19.17
N GLU A 513 -16.94 -46.28 19.43
CA GLU A 513 -17.03 -44.89 19.90
C GLU A 513 -17.65 -43.97 18.85
N ALA A 514 -17.34 -44.18 17.56
CA ALA A 514 -17.98 -43.45 16.46
C ALA A 514 -19.50 -43.71 16.40
N ALA A 515 -19.93 -44.97 16.53
CA ALA A 515 -21.34 -45.34 16.63
C ALA A 515 -22.05 -44.64 17.80
N GLN A 516 -21.46 -44.65 18.99
CA GLN A 516 -22.02 -44.00 20.16
C GLN A 516 -22.19 -42.49 19.95
N ALA A 517 -21.21 -41.83 19.32
CA ALA A 517 -21.29 -40.40 19.02
C ALA A 517 -22.43 -40.08 18.04
N VAL A 518 -22.63 -40.91 17.01
CA VAL A 518 -23.73 -40.73 16.03
C VAL A 518 -25.09 -41.05 16.63
N GLN A 519 -25.18 -42.10 17.46
CA GLN A 519 -26.43 -42.46 18.13
C GLN A 519 -26.91 -41.34 19.06
N ALA A 520 -26.02 -40.75 19.86
CA ALA A 520 -26.35 -39.62 20.71
C ALA A 520 -26.86 -38.40 19.90
N ALA A 521 -26.25 -38.13 18.74
CA ALA A 521 -26.71 -37.05 17.86
C ALA A 521 -28.06 -37.37 17.19
N GLN A 522 -28.30 -38.62 16.80
CA GLN A 522 -29.54 -39.09 16.20
C GLN A 522 -30.73 -38.92 17.15
N GLU A 523 -30.55 -39.24 18.43
CA GLU A 523 -31.57 -39.06 19.48
C GLU A 523 -32.02 -37.59 19.62
N MET A 524 -31.15 -36.65 19.25
CA MET A 524 -31.42 -35.21 19.22
C MET A 524 -31.84 -34.71 17.82
N GLY A 525 -32.08 -35.60 16.85
CA GLY A 525 -32.47 -35.26 15.48
C GLY A 525 -31.33 -34.71 14.60
N GLY A 526 -30.07 -34.82 15.05
CA GLY A 526 -28.89 -34.28 14.39
C GLY A 526 -28.24 -35.25 13.40
N ARG A 527 -27.38 -34.70 12.53
CA ARG A 527 -26.45 -35.46 11.67
C ARG A 527 -25.02 -35.24 12.16
N MET A 528 -24.14 -36.21 11.94
CA MET A 528 -22.74 -36.13 12.33
C MET A 528 -21.79 -36.18 11.13
N ALA A 529 -20.63 -35.59 11.31
CA ALA A 529 -19.46 -35.73 10.46
C ALA A 529 -18.37 -36.50 11.22
N LEU A 530 -17.65 -37.36 10.50
CA LEU A 530 -16.39 -37.95 10.94
C LEU A 530 -15.27 -37.44 10.03
N LYS A 531 -14.20 -36.94 10.64
CA LYS A 531 -13.01 -36.42 9.94
C LYS A 531 -11.77 -37.06 10.54
N VAL A 532 -10.85 -37.60 9.74
CA VAL A 532 -9.58 -38.14 10.24
C VAL A 532 -8.84 -37.08 11.07
N CYS A 533 -8.20 -37.51 12.16
CA CYS A 533 -7.40 -36.63 13.02
C CYS A 533 -5.93 -37.08 12.96
N SER A 534 -5.05 -36.23 12.41
CA SER A 534 -3.63 -36.53 12.24
C SER A 534 -2.82 -35.25 12.00
N ASP A 535 -1.66 -35.13 12.65
CA ASP A 535 -0.69 -34.06 12.38
C ASP A 535 0.00 -34.20 11.02
N ALA A 536 0.00 -35.40 10.42
CA ALA A 536 0.61 -35.67 9.14
C ALA A 536 -0.33 -35.46 7.93
N ILE A 537 -1.62 -35.23 8.15
CA ILE A 537 -2.66 -35.14 7.12
C ILE A 537 -3.43 -33.81 7.24
N ALA A 538 -2.94 -32.75 6.60
CA ALA A 538 -3.61 -31.45 6.58
C ALA A 538 -4.89 -31.43 5.72
N HIS A 539 -4.79 -31.92 4.47
CA HIS A 539 -5.90 -31.95 3.51
C HIS A 539 -6.65 -33.29 3.57
N LYS A 540 -7.57 -33.40 4.53
CA LYS A 540 -8.31 -34.63 4.85
C LYS A 540 -9.17 -35.16 3.71
N SER A 541 -9.77 -34.27 2.92
CA SER A 541 -10.62 -34.66 1.78
C SER A 541 -9.83 -35.42 0.71
N ASP A 542 -8.56 -35.05 0.48
CA ASP A 542 -7.70 -35.63 -0.55
C ASP A 542 -7.37 -37.10 -0.28
N VAL A 543 -7.34 -37.49 1.00
CA VAL A 543 -7.13 -38.88 1.42
C VAL A 543 -8.44 -39.62 1.65
N GLY A 544 -9.58 -39.07 1.24
CA GLY A 544 -10.89 -39.66 1.52
C GLY A 544 -11.18 -39.78 3.02
N GLY A 545 -10.63 -38.85 3.81
CA GLY A 545 -10.63 -38.86 5.28
C GLY A 545 -11.84 -38.19 5.92
N VAL A 546 -12.89 -37.89 5.14
CA VAL A 546 -14.09 -37.19 5.59
C VAL A 546 -15.34 -37.99 5.24
N ALA A 547 -16.23 -38.19 6.20
CA ALA A 547 -17.58 -38.72 6.00
C ALA A 547 -18.60 -37.75 6.60
N LEU A 548 -19.56 -37.33 5.79
CA LEU A 548 -20.62 -36.40 6.18
C LEU A 548 -21.97 -37.10 6.20
N ASN A 549 -22.95 -36.44 6.82
CA ASN A 549 -24.36 -36.83 6.85
C ASN A 549 -24.61 -38.22 7.49
N LEU A 550 -23.84 -38.55 8.53
CA LEU A 550 -24.00 -39.81 9.25
C LEU A 550 -25.27 -39.77 10.11
N ALA A 551 -26.10 -40.78 9.90
CA ALA A 551 -27.49 -40.83 10.35
C ALA A 551 -27.75 -41.89 11.43
N ASP A 552 -26.92 -42.94 11.45
CA ASP A 552 -27.10 -44.12 12.27
C ASP A 552 -25.75 -44.75 12.66
N ALA A 553 -25.78 -45.60 13.67
CA ALA A 553 -24.60 -46.24 14.25
C ALA A 553 -23.85 -47.15 13.26
N ALA A 554 -24.56 -47.87 12.39
CA ALA A 554 -23.95 -48.80 11.44
C ALA A 554 -23.18 -48.06 10.34
N GLY A 555 -23.76 -46.98 9.80
CA GLY A 555 -23.10 -46.09 8.86
C GLY A 555 -21.89 -45.39 9.47
N ALA A 556 -21.95 -45.04 10.76
CA ALA A 556 -20.83 -44.45 11.48
C ALA A 556 -19.64 -45.42 11.63
N GLN A 557 -19.90 -46.69 11.95
CA GLN A 557 -18.86 -47.72 12.04
C GLN A 557 -18.17 -47.94 10.70
N ALA A 558 -18.96 -48.16 9.64
CA ALA A 558 -18.43 -48.37 8.30
C ALA A 558 -17.66 -47.14 7.79
N ALA A 559 -18.14 -45.93 8.09
CA ALA A 559 -17.45 -44.69 7.73
C ALA A 559 -16.12 -44.53 8.48
N PHE A 560 -16.07 -44.84 9.78
CA PHE A 560 -14.86 -44.79 10.58
C PHE A 560 -13.77 -45.72 10.01
N ASP A 561 -14.11 -46.99 9.77
CA ASP A 561 -13.16 -47.97 9.25
C ASP A 561 -12.66 -47.57 7.87
N ARG A 562 -13.55 -47.08 7.00
CA ARG A 562 -13.20 -46.57 5.66
C ARG A 562 -12.25 -45.38 5.73
N ILE A 563 -12.54 -44.38 6.56
CA ILE A 563 -11.70 -43.18 6.71
C ILE A 563 -10.28 -43.57 7.14
N LEU A 564 -10.16 -44.44 8.15
CA LEU A 564 -8.85 -44.87 8.66
C LEU A 564 -8.11 -45.74 7.63
N ALA A 565 -8.81 -46.61 6.90
CA ALA A 565 -8.21 -47.40 5.83
C ALA A 565 -7.67 -46.50 4.71
N ASN A 566 -8.46 -45.54 4.24
CA ASN A 566 -8.04 -44.60 3.21
C ASN A 566 -6.84 -43.77 3.65
N ALA A 567 -6.87 -43.25 4.89
CA ALA A 567 -5.77 -42.45 5.44
C ALA A 567 -4.47 -43.26 5.53
N ARG A 568 -4.52 -44.51 6.02
CA ARG A 568 -3.34 -45.39 6.08
C ARG A 568 -2.82 -45.78 4.70
N GLN A 569 -3.71 -45.98 3.74
CA GLN A 569 -3.33 -46.30 2.36
C GLN A 569 -2.64 -45.12 1.69
N ALA A 570 -3.21 -43.91 1.84
CA ALA A 570 -2.67 -42.70 1.24
C ALA A 570 -1.38 -42.23 1.92
N ARG A 571 -1.25 -42.43 3.24
CA ARG A 571 -0.11 -42.01 4.05
C ARG A 571 0.30 -43.11 5.05
N PRO A 572 1.06 -44.12 4.61
CA PRO A 572 1.44 -45.26 5.46
C PRO A 572 2.23 -44.89 6.72
N ASP A 573 3.06 -43.84 6.62
CA ASP A 573 3.91 -43.37 7.72
C ASP A 573 3.20 -42.35 8.62
N ALA A 574 1.96 -41.96 8.31
CA ALA A 574 1.23 -40.99 9.11
C ALA A 574 0.76 -41.60 10.44
N ARG A 575 1.02 -40.88 11.53
CA ARG A 575 0.39 -41.17 12.82
C ARG A 575 -1.07 -40.72 12.76
N ILE A 576 -1.99 -41.67 12.87
CA ILE A 576 -3.44 -41.41 12.88
C ILE A 576 -3.95 -41.58 14.31
N ASP A 577 -4.44 -40.50 14.91
CA ASP A 577 -4.93 -40.50 16.29
C ASP A 577 -6.37 -41.03 16.42
N GLY A 578 -7.12 -41.05 15.30
CA GLY A 578 -8.50 -41.48 15.23
C GLY A 578 -9.29 -40.63 14.23
N ALA A 579 -10.56 -40.36 14.54
CA ALA A 579 -11.40 -39.41 13.81
C ALA A 579 -12.08 -38.44 14.79
N LEU A 580 -12.22 -37.18 14.40
CA LEU A 580 -13.08 -36.23 15.09
C LEU A 580 -14.54 -36.45 14.67
N ALA A 581 -15.38 -36.75 15.65
CA ALA A 581 -16.82 -36.77 15.53
C ALA A 581 -17.39 -35.40 15.94
N ALA A 582 -18.11 -34.74 15.03
CA ALA A 582 -18.73 -33.44 15.29
C ALA A 582 -20.15 -33.37 14.67
N PRO A 583 -21.11 -32.68 15.30
CA PRO A 583 -22.40 -32.38 14.70
C PRO A 583 -22.23 -31.59 13.39
N MET A 584 -23.05 -31.90 12.40
CA MET A 584 -23.14 -31.08 11.20
C MET A 584 -23.93 -29.82 11.48
N VAL A 585 -23.27 -28.67 11.32
CA VAL A 585 -23.94 -27.37 11.32
C VAL A 585 -24.77 -27.26 10.04
N GLN A 586 -26.07 -27.02 10.17
CA GLN A 586 -26.99 -26.85 9.04
C GLN A 586 -27.27 -25.38 8.78
N GLY A 587 -27.46 -25.04 7.50
CA GLY A 587 -27.73 -23.66 7.07
C GLY A 587 -26.53 -22.73 7.24
N GLY A 588 -26.76 -21.44 6.97
CA GLY A 588 -25.73 -20.41 7.01
C GLY A 588 -24.94 -20.25 5.72
N VAL A 589 -23.93 -19.40 5.79
CA VAL A 589 -22.99 -19.08 4.72
C VAL A 589 -21.62 -19.63 5.11
N GLU A 590 -21.01 -20.40 4.21
CA GLU A 590 -19.63 -20.85 4.40
C GLU A 590 -18.67 -19.67 4.15
N CYS A 591 -17.80 -19.42 5.12
CA CYS A 591 -16.74 -18.43 5.09
C CYS A 591 -15.39 -19.10 5.32
N ILE A 592 -14.31 -18.38 5.05
CA ILE A 592 -12.94 -18.73 5.43
C ILE A 592 -12.37 -17.59 6.27
N ALA A 593 -11.67 -17.93 7.33
CA ALA A 593 -10.91 -16.99 8.13
C ALA A 593 -9.55 -17.58 8.43
N GLY A 594 -8.48 -16.80 8.31
CA GLY A 594 -7.15 -17.32 8.58
C GLY A 594 -6.13 -16.23 8.84
N VAL A 595 -5.01 -16.60 9.46
CA VAL A 595 -3.82 -15.77 9.55
C VAL A 595 -2.69 -16.51 8.86
N HIS A 596 -1.96 -15.81 8.01
CA HIS A 596 -0.74 -16.32 7.38
C HIS A 596 0.41 -15.35 7.67
N ARG A 597 1.60 -15.88 7.92
CA ARG A 597 2.80 -15.07 8.11
C ARG A 597 3.39 -14.68 6.76
N ASP A 598 3.15 -13.45 6.33
CA ASP A 598 3.88 -12.84 5.22
C ASP A 598 5.37 -12.69 5.59
N PRO A 599 6.30 -13.03 4.68
CA PRO A 599 7.74 -12.99 4.96
C PRO A 599 8.28 -11.57 5.21
N VAL A 600 7.60 -10.54 4.73
CA VAL A 600 8.03 -9.13 4.86
C VAL A 600 7.25 -8.43 5.97
N PHE A 601 5.93 -8.61 6.01
CA PHE A 601 5.03 -7.86 6.89
C PHE A 601 4.58 -8.61 8.14
N GLY A 602 4.93 -9.90 8.27
CA GLY A 602 4.53 -10.73 9.40
C GLY A 602 3.08 -11.20 9.30
N PRO A 603 2.36 -11.37 10.42
CA PRO A 603 1.03 -11.98 10.40
C PRO A 603 -0.01 -11.08 9.70
N VAL A 604 -0.67 -11.66 8.70
CA VAL A 604 -1.76 -11.04 7.92
C VAL A 604 -3.03 -11.85 8.14
N LEU A 605 -4.07 -11.18 8.63
CA LEU A 605 -5.41 -11.74 8.77
C LEU A 605 -6.14 -11.71 7.42
N MET A 606 -6.84 -12.78 7.11
CA MET A 606 -7.67 -12.97 5.94
C MET A 606 -9.10 -13.34 6.36
N PHE A 607 -10.08 -12.75 5.68
CA PHE A 607 -11.47 -13.17 5.75
C PHE A 607 -12.08 -13.19 4.34
N GLY A 608 -12.92 -14.17 4.05
CA GLY A 608 -13.64 -14.25 2.78
C GLY A 608 -14.80 -15.22 2.83
N LEU A 609 -15.52 -15.34 1.71
CA LEU A 609 -16.45 -16.45 1.53
C LEU A 609 -15.67 -17.76 1.40
N GLY A 610 -16.29 -18.88 1.78
CA GLY A 610 -15.73 -20.23 1.70
C GLY A 610 -16.37 -21.06 0.56
N GLY A 611 -15.87 -22.29 0.41
CA GLY A 611 -16.36 -23.24 -0.59
C GLY A 611 -15.82 -23.03 -2.01
N ILE A 612 -16.24 -23.89 -2.94
CA ILE A 612 -15.72 -23.97 -4.32
C ILE A 612 -15.80 -22.63 -5.07
N HIS A 613 -16.87 -21.86 -4.82
CA HIS A 613 -17.06 -20.56 -5.47
C HIS A 613 -16.08 -19.49 -4.96
N ALA A 614 -15.58 -19.60 -3.73
CA ALA A 614 -14.62 -18.66 -3.17
C ALA A 614 -13.22 -18.78 -3.77
N GLU A 615 -12.76 -20.01 -4.03
CA GLU A 615 -11.47 -20.26 -4.69
C GLU A 615 -11.42 -19.64 -6.10
N ILE A 616 -12.55 -19.66 -6.80
CA ILE A 616 -12.71 -19.10 -8.15
C ILE A 616 -12.82 -17.57 -8.12
N LEU A 617 -13.63 -17.02 -7.21
CA LEU A 617 -13.92 -15.58 -7.17
C LEU A 617 -12.82 -14.76 -6.49
N ARG A 618 -12.00 -15.38 -5.63
CA ARG A 618 -10.93 -14.73 -4.84
C ARG A 618 -11.42 -13.49 -4.10
N ASP A 619 -12.64 -13.55 -3.58
CA ASP A 619 -13.28 -12.47 -2.82
C ASP A 619 -12.84 -12.54 -1.35
N VAL A 620 -11.65 -11.98 -1.08
CA VAL A 620 -11.03 -11.97 0.24
C VAL A 620 -10.64 -10.55 0.63
N SER A 621 -10.73 -10.28 1.94
CA SER A 621 -10.24 -9.09 2.60
C SER A 621 -9.02 -9.43 3.45
N LEU A 622 -7.99 -8.57 3.42
CA LEU A 622 -6.76 -8.73 4.19
C LEU A 622 -6.53 -7.55 5.13
N ARG A 623 -5.97 -7.81 6.32
CA ARG A 623 -5.49 -6.79 7.27
C ARG A 623 -4.19 -7.21 7.94
N LEU A 624 -3.34 -6.22 8.20
CA LEU A 624 -2.21 -6.39 9.11
C LEU A 624 -2.71 -6.41 10.56
N LEU A 625 -2.03 -7.16 11.42
CA LEU A 625 -2.28 -7.13 12.86
C LEU A 625 -1.47 -6.00 13.54
N PRO A 626 -1.95 -5.39 14.64
CA PRO A 626 -3.29 -5.53 15.25
C PRO A 626 -4.44 -5.01 14.40
N ILE A 627 -5.63 -5.56 14.64
CA ILE A 627 -6.90 -5.04 14.13
C ILE A 627 -7.84 -4.65 15.27
N THR A 628 -8.70 -3.67 15.03
CA THR A 628 -9.86 -3.36 15.87
C THR A 628 -11.08 -4.17 15.45
N ARG A 629 -12.15 -4.08 16.26
CA ARG A 629 -13.46 -4.61 15.89
C ARG A 629 -14.05 -3.90 14.66
N ASP A 630 -13.81 -2.60 14.52
CA ASP A 630 -14.26 -1.83 13.36
C ASP A 630 -13.51 -2.25 12.08
N ASP A 631 -12.21 -2.55 12.20
CA ASP A 631 -11.43 -3.14 11.11
C ASP A 631 -12.05 -4.48 10.68
N ALA A 632 -12.41 -5.36 11.62
CA ALA A 632 -13.03 -6.64 11.33
C ALA A 632 -14.39 -6.48 10.64
N LEU A 633 -15.26 -5.57 11.10
CA LEU A 633 -16.53 -5.28 10.45
C LEU A 633 -16.33 -4.70 9.04
N ALA A 634 -15.33 -3.84 8.85
CA ALA A 634 -14.98 -3.30 7.54
C ALA A 634 -14.49 -4.41 6.59
N MET A 635 -13.67 -5.36 7.07
CA MET A 635 -13.25 -6.53 6.28
C MET A 635 -14.43 -7.34 5.75
N VAL A 636 -15.48 -7.51 6.56
CA VAL A 636 -16.68 -8.25 6.16
C VAL A 636 -17.50 -7.46 5.13
N ARG A 637 -17.67 -6.15 5.33
CA ARG A 637 -18.48 -5.28 4.47
C ARG A 637 -17.86 -5.01 3.09
N GLU A 638 -16.53 -5.05 2.98
CA GLU A 638 -15.84 -4.77 1.71
C GLU A 638 -15.78 -5.95 0.75
N LEU A 639 -16.26 -7.13 1.17
CA LEU A 639 -16.40 -8.27 0.27
C LEU A 639 -17.35 -7.91 -0.88
N ARG A 640 -16.97 -8.27 -2.11
CA ARG A 640 -17.81 -8.04 -3.31
C ARG A 640 -19.16 -8.73 -3.18
N ALA A 641 -19.19 -9.88 -2.51
CA ALA A 641 -20.37 -10.66 -2.25
C ALA A 641 -20.97 -10.43 -0.84
N PHE A 642 -20.71 -9.28 -0.20
CA PHE A 642 -21.26 -8.94 1.13
C PHE A 642 -22.79 -9.13 1.22
N ALA A 643 -23.54 -8.87 0.13
CA ALA A 643 -24.98 -9.08 0.08
C ALA A 643 -25.42 -10.52 0.43
N VAL A 644 -24.55 -11.52 0.25
CA VAL A 644 -24.82 -12.91 0.68
C VAL A 644 -24.87 -13.02 2.21
N LEU A 645 -24.08 -12.22 2.92
CA LEU A 645 -24.04 -12.14 4.38
C LEU A 645 -25.14 -11.21 4.92
N ASP A 646 -25.49 -10.14 4.19
CA ASP A 646 -26.49 -9.16 4.62
C ASP A 646 -27.96 -9.62 4.41
N GLY A 647 -28.13 -10.80 3.82
CA GLY A 647 -29.44 -11.39 3.51
C GLY A 647 -29.81 -11.20 2.04
N ALA A 648 -29.92 -12.30 1.29
CA ALA A 648 -30.28 -12.29 -0.12
C ALA A 648 -31.22 -13.46 -0.46
N ARG A 649 -32.16 -13.21 -1.38
CA ARG A 649 -33.08 -14.22 -1.94
C ARG A 649 -33.81 -15.07 -0.88
N GLY A 650 -34.31 -14.43 0.17
CA GLY A 650 -35.05 -15.09 1.24
C GLY A 650 -34.19 -15.76 2.32
N ARG A 651 -32.85 -15.67 2.24
CA ARG A 651 -31.97 -16.06 3.34
C ARG A 651 -31.87 -14.93 4.37
N PRO A 652 -31.89 -15.24 5.68
CA PRO A 652 -31.71 -14.25 6.73
C PRO A 652 -30.28 -13.69 6.73
N ARG A 653 -30.15 -12.49 7.30
CA ARG A 653 -28.86 -11.84 7.57
C ARG A 653 -28.06 -12.65 8.59
N VAL A 654 -26.77 -12.83 8.35
CA VAL A 654 -25.88 -13.50 9.32
C VAL A 654 -25.49 -12.55 10.45
N ASP A 655 -25.06 -13.09 11.58
CA ASP A 655 -24.55 -12.31 12.70
C ASP A 655 -23.14 -11.77 12.42
N LEU A 656 -23.08 -10.57 11.81
CA LEU A 656 -21.83 -9.87 11.51
C LEU A 656 -20.98 -9.59 12.75
N ASP A 657 -21.62 -9.40 13.90
CA ASP A 657 -20.93 -9.14 15.17
C ASP A 657 -20.15 -10.40 15.61
N SER A 658 -20.77 -11.58 15.51
CA SER A 658 -20.09 -12.84 15.83
C SER A 658 -18.92 -13.15 14.90
N ILE A 659 -18.99 -12.74 13.62
CA ILE A 659 -17.86 -12.85 12.68
C ILE A 659 -16.73 -11.91 13.12
N ALA A 660 -17.05 -10.64 13.42
CA ALA A 660 -16.05 -9.67 13.85
C ALA A 660 -15.33 -10.10 15.14
N ASP A 661 -16.08 -10.60 16.12
CA ASP A 661 -15.52 -11.09 17.38
C ASP A 661 -14.61 -12.32 17.14
N THR A 662 -14.99 -13.22 16.22
CA THR A 662 -14.17 -14.37 15.81
C THR A 662 -12.86 -13.93 15.14
N LEU A 663 -12.91 -12.92 14.26
CA LEU A 663 -11.73 -12.36 13.61
C LEU A 663 -10.78 -11.68 14.61
N CYS A 664 -11.32 -10.96 15.59
CA CYS A 664 -10.53 -10.38 16.68
C CYS A 664 -9.89 -11.46 17.57
N ALA A 665 -10.61 -12.55 17.88
CA ALA A 665 -10.08 -13.68 18.64
C ALA A 665 -8.92 -14.37 17.88
N LEU A 666 -9.09 -14.59 16.58
CA LEU A 666 -8.04 -15.16 15.72
C LEU A 666 -6.82 -14.24 15.59
N ALA A 667 -7.03 -12.92 15.49
CA ALA A 667 -5.96 -11.94 15.52
C ALA A 667 -5.19 -11.96 16.85
N GLY A 668 -5.90 -12.00 17.99
CA GLY A 668 -5.29 -12.12 19.31
C GLY A 668 -4.50 -13.41 19.50
N PHE A 669 -5.02 -14.54 19.00
CA PHE A 669 -4.29 -15.82 18.95
C PHE A 669 -2.97 -15.68 18.19
N ALA A 670 -3.00 -15.12 16.99
CA ALA A 670 -1.81 -14.96 16.17
C ALA A 670 -0.77 -14.02 16.80
N GLN A 671 -1.21 -12.97 17.48
CA GLN A 671 -0.32 -12.08 18.22
C GLN A 671 0.38 -12.77 19.39
N ARG A 672 -0.36 -13.57 20.19
CA ARG A 672 0.25 -14.36 21.26
C ARG A 672 1.25 -15.37 20.72
N ALA A 673 0.92 -16.03 19.61
CA ALA A 673 1.77 -17.03 18.98
C ALA A 673 3.06 -16.42 18.36
N GLY A 674 2.98 -15.15 17.95
CA GLY A 674 4.13 -14.34 17.54
C GLY A 674 4.94 -14.98 16.41
N ALA A 675 6.25 -15.11 16.61
CA ALA A 675 7.18 -15.70 15.64
C ALA A 675 6.96 -17.20 15.39
N THR A 676 6.28 -17.90 16.29
CA THR A 676 6.08 -19.36 16.18
C THR A 676 4.88 -19.77 15.33
N LEU A 677 4.04 -18.82 14.92
CA LEU A 677 2.95 -19.08 13.98
C LEU A 677 3.43 -18.93 12.53
N GLU A 678 3.25 -19.98 11.73
CA GLU A 678 3.31 -19.91 10.28
C GLU A 678 1.93 -19.57 9.70
N SER A 679 0.92 -20.36 10.07
CA SER A 679 -0.46 -20.11 9.65
C SER A 679 -1.49 -20.71 10.61
N ALA A 680 -2.69 -20.11 10.62
CA ALA A 680 -3.88 -20.65 11.24
C ALA A 680 -5.06 -20.43 10.28
N GLU A 681 -5.77 -21.47 9.89
CA GLU A 681 -6.90 -21.39 8.97
C GLU A 681 -8.13 -22.05 9.60
N ILE A 682 -9.29 -21.41 9.44
CA ILE A 682 -10.61 -21.93 9.76
C ILE A 682 -11.36 -22.06 8.44
N ASN A 683 -11.59 -23.31 8.04
CA ASN A 683 -12.20 -23.61 6.74
C ASN A 683 -12.99 -24.93 6.75
N PRO A 684 -14.35 -24.89 6.79
CA PRO A 684 -15.17 -23.69 6.77
C PRO A 684 -15.40 -23.08 8.16
N LEU A 685 -15.61 -21.75 8.15
CA LEU A 685 -16.24 -20.97 9.20
C LEU A 685 -17.72 -20.75 8.80
N ILE A 686 -18.67 -21.28 9.56
CA ILE A 686 -20.10 -21.20 9.19
C ILE A 686 -20.74 -19.98 9.87
N ALA A 687 -21.20 -19.01 9.07
CA ALA A 687 -21.89 -17.81 9.54
C ALA A 687 -23.42 -17.99 9.49
N ARG A 688 -24.11 -17.80 10.62
CA ARG A 688 -25.57 -17.95 10.77
C ARG A 688 -26.18 -16.73 11.48
N PRO A 689 -27.51 -16.57 11.45
CA PRO A 689 -28.19 -15.60 12.29
C PRO A 689 -27.85 -15.78 13.78
N ARG A 690 -28.02 -14.72 14.56
CA ARG A 690 -27.64 -14.71 15.98
C ARG A 690 -28.47 -15.70 16.79
N GLU A 691 -29.75 -15.80 16.48
CA GLU A 691 -30.70 -16.75 17.06
C GLU A 691 -30.33 -18.22 16.79
N ASP A 692 -29.59 -18.48 15.72
CA ASP A 692 -29.12 -19.82 15.34
C ASP A 692 -27.73 -20.15 15.92
N GLY A 693 -27.19 -19.28 16.78
CA GLY A 693 -25.90 -19.44 17.43
C GLY A 693 -24.73 -18.82 16.68
N GLY A 694 -24.98 -17.92 15.73
CA GLY A 694 -23.96 -17.09 15.08
C GLY A 694 -22.89 -17.88 14.33
N CYS A 695 -21.69 -17.32 14.31
CA CYS A 695 -20.52 -17.86 13.62
C CYS A 695 -19.86 -19.02 14.37
N VAL A 696 -19.49 -20.11 13.68
CA VAL A 696 -18.85 -21.28 14.27
C VAL A 696 -17.84 -21.95 13.33
N ALA A 697 -16.64 -22.25 13.83
CA ALA A 697 -15.61 -23.02 13.15
C ALA A 697 -15.97 -24.51 13.17
N VAL A 698 -15.98 -25.16 12.01
CA VAL A 698 -16.25 -26.61 11.89
C VAL A 698 -15.02 -27.41 11.43
N ASP A 699 -13.94 -26.72 11.10
CA ASP A 699 -12.61 -27.27 10.86
C ASP A 699 -11.56 -26.18 11.13
N ALA A 700 -10.36 -26.60 11.51
CA ALA A 700 -9.23 -25.69 11.64
C ALA A 700 -7.91 -26.41 11.45
N LEU A 701 -6.93 -25.66 10.94
CA LEU A 701 -5.55 -26.09 10.75
C LEU A 701 -4.62 -25.02 11.29
N VAL A 702 -3.74 -25.39 12.22
CA VAL A 702 -2.67 -24.53 12.74
C VAL A 702 -1.33 -25.15 12.40
N ILE A 703 -0.43 -24.34 11.85
CA ILE A 703 0.94 -24.71 11.52
C ILE A 703 1.88 -23.80 12.30
N GLY A 704 2.70 -24.40 13.14
CA GLY A 704 3.78 -23.70 13.83
C GLY A 704 5.09 -23.78 13.07
N ARG A 705 6.03 -22.92 13.45
CA ARG A 705 7.39 -22.85 12.91
C ARG A 705 8.39 -22.61 14.03
N GLU A 706 9.67 -22.87 13.72
CA GLU A 706 10.76 -22.42 14.58
C GLU A 706 10.79 -20.89 14.61
N ALA A 707 10.98 -20.33 15.80
CA ALA A 707 11.28 -18.91 15.96
C ALA A 707 12.66 -18.65 15.35
N ALA A 708 12.70 -17.84 14.30
CA ALA A 708 13.94 -17.43 13.63
C ALA A 708 14.77 -16.45 14.47
#